data_AF-A0A7V2EK99-F1
#
_entry.id   AF-A0A7V2EK99-F1
#
_cell.length_a   1.000
_cell.length_b   1.000
_cell.length_c   1.000
_cell.angle_alpha   90.00
_cell.angle_beta   90.00
_cell.angle_gamma   90.00
#
_symmetry.space_group_name_H-M   'P 1'
#
loop_
_entity.id
_entity.type
_entity.pdbx_description
1 polymer ?
#
loop_
_entity_poly.entity_id
_entity_poly.type
_entity_poly.pdbx_seq_one_letter_code
_entity_poly.pdbx_strand_id
1 'polypeptide(L)'
;MISNRIGRLEYSTTLRINAKAKAMKAEGINVIDFSVGEPDFPTPSNIKDAGIQAIEDNFTKYTANDGIPELKEAIRARLKQDHDLDYARNQIIVSCGAKHCIYNVLMAVVNKDEEVIIPAPYWVSYPQMVLMAEGKPVIVRTKEENGFRITPQELKDNLNFNTKAIIINNPSNPTGSAYTRDQLEEVCEIAASEGLLIVADEIYEKVIYDNFKFTSIASLSEKIREKTLIVNGVSKSYSMTGWRIGYAAGPRDIISAMNIVQSHMTSNVNSIAQKAAVEAFSGNQDAISQMVAQFNSRRNYMLNKLKRIPNISCYEPQGAFYLFPNTSAYYNTEYAGMKIRNSFGLSYYLLKEAAVAVIPGSAFGADENIRLSYATSMDNIEEGTDRIIEAMSKLKESPKYKEVALQNVMTEPKKVTDANLEISVEERDALVQEAEAALPYDRYFEWNANINGIIIQLRTNVPHLYDFWVENWYPAQLESDLEPHGIIYAVDGVPGRTPYAYYNREMKTAVMFNTAYYGQVRSWALGMVADLSERLLDVHGVRAACLDYDGKAIALIGPKGLKRGSTFIRMLEDDDSNFVTNDFVFVRYRASDAVADAPERKFYFKTVIAKDHPHYERIFDRSKCENVVTKRSDWTNTDEMSEELPLDLGEPYCYWGSKDSRAMVDPAWIKGPHKVVKRSRIKAVALLAYEPNAPAVQKLSQEDALEYITEGKYRLPSGSGMTPFKQQPFFNPYLLGDPVDLGDLQRRNFHQLFRVADAYKINIAAIPSAALKSRIKELIG
;
A
#
# COMPACT_ATOMS: atom_id res chain seq x y z
N MET A 1 10.30 -2.96 19.56
CA MET A 1 9.89 -3.97 20.57
C MET A 1 8.69 -4.84 20.14
N ILE A 2 8.25 -4.83 18.87
CA ILE A 2 7.16 -5.71 18.37
C ILE A 2 7.78 -6.75 17.43
N SER A 3 7.29 -7.99 17.43
CA SER A 3 7.83 -9.04 16.56
C SER A 3 7.50 -8.80 15.09
N ASN A 4 8.42 -9.18 14.19
CA ASN A 4 8.25 -9.03 12.74
C ASN A 4 6.99 -9.73 12.21
N ARG A 5 6.58 -10.83 12.85
CA ARG A 5 5.37 -11.59 12.52
C ARG A 5 4.11 -10.72 12.62
N ILE A 6 4.00 -9.88 13.66
CA ILE A 6 2.85 -8.99 13.86
C ILE A 6 2.83 -7.88 12.82
N GLY A 7 3.99 -7.39 12.37
CA GLY A 7 4.09 -6.39 11.30
C GLY A 7 3.62 -6.88 9.92
N ARG A 8 3.46 -8.19 9.73
CA ARG A 8 2.93 -8.80 8.49
C ARG A 8 1.42 -9.02 8.50
N LEU A 9 0.76 -8.83 9.65
CA LEU A 9 -0.67 -9.06 9.78
C LEU A 9 -1.44 -7.80 9.43
N GLU A 10 -2.56 -7.98 8.75
CA GLU A 10 -3.47 -6.88 8.46
C GLU A 10 -4.48 -6.73 9.59
N TYR A 11 -4.76 -5.48 9.98
CA TYR A 11 -5.94 -5.23 10.79
C TYR A 11 -7.18 -5.61 10.00
N SER A 12 -8.12 -6.30 10.66
CA SER A 12 -9.39 -6.67 10.04
C SER A 12 -10.08 -5.40 9.49
N THR A 13 -10.28 -5.34 8.18
CA THR A 13 -10.96 -4.23 7.49
C THR A 13 -12.37 -3.96 8.04
N THR A 14 -12.96 -4.96 8.70
CA THR A 14 -14.24 -4.86 9.42
C THR A 14 -14.21 -3.98 10.67
N LEU A 15 -13.03 -3.73 11.26
CA LEU A 15 -12.90 -3.00 12.53
C LEU A 15 -13.37 -1.54 12.42
N ARG A 16 -13.09 -0.86 11.29
CA ARG A 16 -13.48 0.55 11.07
C ARG A 16 -15.00 0.71 10.96
N ILE A 17 -15.64 -0.15 10.17
CA ILE A 17 -17.11 -0.16 9.99
C ILE A 17 -17.78 -0.50 11.32
N ASN A 18 -17.27 -1.50 12.04
CA ASN A 18 -17.80 -1.89 13.35
C ASN A 18 -17.64 -0.79 14.40
N ALA A 19 -16.49 -0.09 14.42
CA ALA A 19 -16.26 1.04 15.32
C ALA A 19 -17.23 2.19 15.04
N LYS A 20 -17.42 2.56 13.77
CA LYS A 20 -18.37 3.61 13.38
C LYS A 20 -19.81 3.21 13.67
N ALA A 21 -20.21 1.98 13.38
CA ALA A 21 -21.54 1.46 13.70
C ALA A 21 -21.82 1.50 15.21
N LYS A 22 -20.83 1.13 16.05
CA LYS A 22 -20.93 1.27 17.51
C LYS A 22 -21.07 2.72 17.96
N ALA A 23 -20.30 3.64 17.39
CA ALA A 23 -20.40 5.06 17.71
C ALA A 23 -21.79 5.62 17.35
N MET A 24 -22.30 5.30 16.15
CA MET A 24 -23.64 5.71 15.72
C MET A 24 -24.75 5.15 16.63
N LYS A 25 -24.65 3.87 17.04
CA LYS A 25 -25.56 3.29 18.04
C LYS A 25 -25.50 4.03 19.38
N ALA A 26 -24.30 4.41 19.83
CA ALA A 26 -24.12 5.18 21.07
C ALA A 26 -24.69 6.61 20.98
N GLU A 27 -24.74 7.18 19.77
CA GLU A 27 -25.39 8.46 19.47
C GLU A 27 -26.92 8.33 19.35
N GLY A 28 -27.49 7.14 19.57
CA GLY A 28 -28.93 6.89 19.48
C GLY A 28 -29.45 6.64 18.07
N ILE A 29 -28.57 6.47 17.07
CA ILE A 29 -28.96 6.15 15.70
C ILE A 29 -29.35 4.68 15.60
N ASN A 30 -30.51 4.39 15.02
CA ASN A 30 -30.96 3.02 14.77
C ASN A 30 -30.18 2.38 13.61
N VAL A 31 -29.07 1.73 13.93
CA VAL A 31 -28.21 1.02 12.97
C VAL A 31 -28.61 -0.44 12.84
N ILE A 32 -28.97 -0.84 11.63
CA ILE A 32 -29.22 -2.25 11.26
C ILE A 32 -27.90 -2.92 10.94
N ASP A 33 -27.66 -4.08 11.52
CA ASP A 33 -26.37 -4.75 11.49
C ASP A 33 -26.46 -6.09 10.76
N PHE A 34 -26.01 -6.11 9.50
CA PHE A 34 -25.83 -7.32 8.69
C PHE A 34 -24.36 -7.79 8.69
N SER A 35 -23.52 -7.25 9.57
CA SER A 35 -22.09 -7.58 9.62
C SER A 35 -21.81 -8.82 10.45
N VAL A 36 -22.67 -9.15 11.42
CA VAL A 36 -22.39 -10.19 12.42
C VAL A 36 -22.82 -11.57 11.91
N GLY A 37 -21.91 -12.54 12.02
CA GLY A 37 -22.13 -13.92 11.60
C GLY A 37 -22.58 -14.86 12.73
N GLU A 38 -23.55 -14.46 13.53
CA GLU A 38 -24.04 -15.18 14.71
C GLU A 38 -25.55 -15.40 14.60
N PRO A 39 -26.06 -16.63 14.81
CA PRO A 39 -27.49 -16.86 14.91
C PRO A 39 -28.14 -15.99 16.00
N ASP A 40 -29.26 -15.37 15.69
CA ASP A 40 -30.07 -14.56 16.62
C ASP A 40 -30.94 -15.42 17.56
N PHE A 41 -30.96 -16.73 17.36
CA PHE A 41 -31.68 -17.67 18.21
C PHE A 41 -30.97 -17.84 19.56
N PRO A 42 -31.71 -18.03 20.67
CA PRO A 42 -31.09 -18.47 21.91
C PRO A 42 -30.50 -19.88 21.75
N THR A 43 -29.46 -20.21 22.53
CA THR A 43 -29.04 -21.61 22.69
C THR A 43 -30.25 -22.47 23.13
N PRO A 44 -30.47 -23.66 22.53
CA PRO A 44 -31.55 -24.59 22.90
C PRO A 44 -31.60 -24.90 24.40
N SER A 45 -32.80 -25.04 24.96
CA SER A 45 -32.99 -25.18 26.40
C SER A 45 -32.30 -26.41 26.99
N ASN A 46 -32.40 -27.57 26.34
CA ASN A 46 -31.72 -28.79 26.78
C ASN A 46 -30.19 -28.60 26.92
N ILE A 47 -29.58 -27.86 25.99
CA ILE A 47 -28.15 -27.53 26.02
C ILE A 47 -27.82 -26.57 27.17
N LYS A 48 -28.66 -25.55 27.39
CA LYS A 48 -28.50 -24.64 28.54
C LYS A 48 -28.59 -25.39 29.86
N ASP A 49 -29.58 -26.28 29.99
CA ASP A 49 -29.81 -27.07 31.19
C ASP A 49 -28.62 -27.98 31.49
N ALA A 50 -28.02 -28.60 30.47
CA ALA A 50 -26.79 -29.39 30.61
C ALA A 50 -25.60 -28.53 31.08
N GLY A 51 -25.48 -27.29 30.60
CA GLY A 51 -24.48 -26.33 31.07
C GLY A 51 -24.73 -25.89 32.53
N ILE A 52 -25.97 -25.61 32.90
CA ILE A 52 -26.36 -25.27 34.28
C ILE A 52 -26.06 -26.45 35.21
N GLN A 53 -26.46 -27.65 34.83
CA GLN A 53 -26.21 -28.86 35.62
C GLN A 53 -24.72 -29.08 35.84
N ALA A 54 -23.87 -28.83 34.83
CA ALA A 54 -22.42 -28.91 35.00
C ALA A 54 -21.87 -27.90 36.04
N ILE A 55 -22.49 -26.74 36.17
CA ILE A 55 -22.16 -25.76 37.21
C ILE A 55 -22.59 -26.28 38.58
N GLU A 56 -23.83 -26.75 38.71
CA GLU A 56 -24.38 -27.31 39.96
C GLU A 56 -23.58 -28.53 40.45
N ASP A 57 -23.17 -29.39 39.52
CA ASP A 57 -22.34 -30.58 39.78
C ASP A 57 -20.86 -30.23 40.05
N ASN A 58 -20.51 -28.95 40.08
CA ASN A 58 -19.15 -28.45 40.27
C ASN A 58 -18.13 -29.00 39.25
N PHE A 59 -18.55 -29.24 38.00
CA PHE A 59 -17.69 -29.67 36.90
C PHE A 59 -16.82 -28.51 36.37
N THR A 60 -15.95 -28.00 37.23
CA THR A 60 -15.22 -26.72 37.10
C THR A 60 -13.70 -26.90 37.11
N LYS A 61 -13.20 -28.14 37.14
CA LYS A 61 -11.76 -28.45 37.20
C LYS A 61 -11.18 -28.66 35.80
N TYR A 62 -9.86 -28.78 35.75
CA TYR A 62 -9.17 -29.17 34.52
C TYR A 62 -9.72 -30.48 33.97
N THR A 63 -9.85 -30.53 32.65
CA THR A 63 -10.26 -31.73 31.91
C THR A 63 -9.10 -32.19 31.03
N ALA A 64 -9.28 -33.28 30.29
CA ALA A 64 -8.28 -33.68 29.30
C ALA A 64 -8.04 -32.55 28.29
N ASN A 65 -6.78 -32.33 27.91
CA ASN A 65 -6.37 -31.22 27.05
C ASN A 65 -7.14 -31.23 25.71
N ASP A 66 -7.34 -32.40 25.15
CA ASP A 66 -8.02 -32.66 23.88
C ASP A 66 -9.53 -32.88 24.00
N GLY A 67 -10.09 -32.68 25.19
CA GLY A 67 -11.52 -32.78 25.48
C GLY A 67 -11.92 -34.03 26.27
N ILE A 68 -13.03 -33.91 27.01
CA ILE A 68 -13.54 -35.00 27.87
C ILE A 68 -13.95 -36.23 27.04
N PRO A 69 -13.75 -37.46 27.54
CA PRO A 69 -14.03 -38.68 26.79
C PRO A 69 -15.47 -38.76 26.24
N GLU A 70 -16.45 -38.36 27.05
CA GLU A 70 -17.87 -38.35 26.67
C GLU A 70 -18.18 -37.41 25.50
N LEU A 71 -17.52 -36.24 25.41
CA LEU A 71 -17.68 -35.31 24.30
C LEU A 71 -17.08 -35.88 23.03
N LYS A 72 -15.91 -36.53 23.14
CA LYS A 72 -15.26 -37.16 21.98
C LYS A 72 -16.10 -38.34 21.45
N GLU A 73 -16.75 -39.11 22.32
CA GLU A 73 -17.70 -40.14 21.90
C GLU A 73 -18.96 -39.54 21.27
N ALA A 74 -19.51 -38.44 21.81
CA ALA A 74 -20.66 -37.77 21.21
C ALA A 74 -20.35 -37.22 19.81
N ILE A 75 -19.15 -36.63 19.62
CA ILE A 75 -18.65 -36.19 18.31
C ILE A 75 -18.51 -37.39 17.36
N ARG A 76 -17.89 -38.48 17.81
CA ARG A 76 -17.72 -39.69 16.99
C ARG A 76 -19.07 -40.26 16.54
N ALA A 77 -20.02 -40.38 17.47
CA ALA A 77 -21.36 -40.86 17.17
C ALA A 77 -22.08 -39.95 16.15
N ARG A 78 -21.95 -38.63 16.31
CA ARG A 78 -22.52 -37.64 15.40
C ARG A 78 -21.93 -37.73 13.99
N LEU A 79 -20.60 -37.80 13.87
CA LEU A 79 -19.91 -37.99 12.59
C LEU A 79 -20.33 -39.30 11.89
N LYS A 80 -20.48 -40.39 12.66
CA LYS A 80 -20.93 -41.68 12.14
C LYS A 80 -22.39 -41.63 11.68
N GLN A 81 -23.26 -41.00 12.45
CA GLN A 81 -24.68 -40.89 12.12
C GLN A 81 -24.93 -39.99 10.90
N ASP A 82 -24.23 -38.87 10.81
CA ASP A 82 -24.50 -37.85 9.80
C ASP A 82 -23.79 -38.13 8.48
N HIS A 83 -22.57 -38.68 8.53
CA HIS A 83 -21.67 -38.79 7.37
C HIS A 83 -21.07 -40.18 7.16
N ASP A 84 -21.47 -41.18 7.97
CA ASP A 84 -20.93 -42.54 7.98
C ASP A 84 -19.41 -42.64 8.34
N LEU A 85 -18.88 -41.61 9.00
CA LEU A 85 -17.46 -41.52 9.37
C LEU A 85 -17.18 -42.10 10.77
N ASP A 86 -16.31 -43.10 10.85
CA ASP A 86 -15.84 -43.67 12.12
C ASP A 86 -14.39 -43.25 12.40
N TYR A 87 -14.19 -42.48 13.46
CA TYR A 87 -12.89 -42.00 13.92
C TYR A 87 -12.63 -42.51 15.33
N ALA A 88 -11.42 -42.99 15.62
CA ALA A 88 -11.05 -43.32 16.99
C ALA A 88 -11.01 -42.04 17.87
N ARG A 89 -11.17 -42.17 19.19
CA ARG A 89 -11.05 -41.02 20.11
C ARG A 89 -9.74 -40.25 19.92
N ASN A 90 -8.62 -40.93 19.71
CA ASN A 90 -7.32 -40.28 19.49
C ASN A 90 -7.15 -39.61 18.10
N GLN A 91 -8.19 -39.63 17.27
CA GLN A 91 -8.29 -38.90 16.02
C GLN A 91 -9.22 -37.67 16.13
N ILE A 92 -9.67 -37.33 17.34
CA ILE A 92 -10.53 -36.18 17.62
C ILE A 92 -9.85 -35.29 18.66
N ILE A 93 -9.90 -33.97 18.46
CA ILE A 93 -9.49 -32.96 19.45
C ILE A 93 -10.58 -31.90 19.58
N VAL A 94 -10.88 -31.49 20.81
CA VAL A 94 -11.79 -30.38 21.12
C VAL A 94 -10.97 -29.14 21.44
N SER A 95 -11.33 -28.00 20.86
CA SER A 95 -10.64 -26.71 21.01
C SER A 95 -11.61 -25.57 21.32
N CYS A 96 -11.07 -24.40 21.70
CA CYS A 96 -11.77 -23.14 21.97
C CYS A 96 -12.48 -22.53 20.72
N GLY A 97 -13.41 -23.29 20.14
CA GLY A 97 -14.09 -23.02 18.88
C GLY A 97 -13.32 -23.50 17.65
N ALA A 98 -14.03 -23.62 16.53
CA ALA A 98 -13.45 -24.02 15.23
C ALA A 98 -12.26 -23.14 14.79
N LYS A 99 -12.31 -21.84 15.11
CA LYS A 99 -11.19 -20.90 14.91
C LYS A 99 -9.87 -21.43 15.51
N HIS A 100 -9.92 -21.98 16.72
CA HIS A 100 -8.73 -22.52 17.38
C HIS A 100 -8.30 -23.86 16.77
N CYS A 101 -9.24 -24.67 16.27
CA CYS A 101 -8.90 -25.89 15.52
C CYS A 101 -8.07 -25.57 14.27
N ILE A 102 -8.51 -24.58 13.47
CA ILE A 102 -7.79 -24.15 12.26
C ILE A 102 -6.43 -23.56 12.61
N TYR A 103 -6.37 -22.74 13.66
CA TYR A 103 -5.08 -22.20 14.13
C TYR A 103 -4.12 -23.32 14.56
N ASN A 104 -4.60 -24.30 15.34
CA ASN A 104 -3.78 -25.41 15.82
C ASN A 104 -3.26 -26.28 14.69
N VAL A 105 -4.07 -26.61 13.67
CA VAL A 105 -3.57 -27.40 12.54
C VAL A 105 -2.52 -26.62 11.76
N LEU A 106 -2.75 -25.33 11.48
CA LEU A 106 -1.79 -24.53 10.73
C LEU A 106 -0.46 -24.41 11.48
N MET A 107 -0.50 -24.12 12.79
CA MET A 107 0.71 -24.10 13.62
C MET A 107 1.41 -25.45 13.74
N ALA A 108 0.66 -26.57 13.65
CA ALA A 108 1.21 -27.90 13.78
C ALA A 108 1.86 -28.42 12.49
N VAL A 109 1.39 -27.99 11.31
CA VAL A 109 1.79 -28.59 10.03
C VAL A 109 2.53 -27.65 9.09
N VAL A 110 2.40 -26.33 9.22
CA VAL A 110 3.00 -25.37 8.30
C VAL A 110 4.37 -24.95 8.81
N ASN A 111 5.40 -25.20 8.00
CA ASN A 111 6.72 -24.64 8.21
C ASN A 111 6.82 -23.24 7.60
N LYS A 112 7.89 -22.54 7.98
CA LYS A 112 8.21 -21.23 7.41
C LYS A 112 8.29 -21.31 5.87
N ASP A 113 7.66 -20.34 5.21
CA ASP A 113 7.60 -20.16 3.76
C ASP A 113 6.84 -21.27 2.98
N GLU A 114 6.31 -22.30 3.65
CA GLU A 114 5.39 -23.27 3.02
C GLU A 114 4.06 -22.61 2.64
N GLU A 115 3.45 -23.10 1.57
CA GLU A 115 2.26 -22.49 0.97
C GLU A 115 0.97 -23.18 1.40
N VAL A 116 -0.06 -22.38 1.68
CA VAL A 116 -1.42 -22.87 1.96
C VAL A 116 -2.37 -22.24 0.95
N ILE A 117 -3.02 -23.08 0.14
CA ILE A 117 -4.00 -22.65 -0.86
C ILE A 117 -5.32 -22.28 -0.17
N ILE A 118 -5.84 -21.10 -0.50
CA ILE A 118 -7.08 -20.55 0.03
C ILE A 118 -7.92 -20.01 -1.14
N PRO A 119 -9.04 -20.66 -1.50
CA PRO A 119 -9.98 -20.13 -2.48
C PRO A 119 -10.61 -18.81 -2.01
N ALA A 120 -10.52 -17.75 -2.80
CA ALA A 120 -11.26 -16.51 -2.59
C ALA A 120 -12.59 -16.55 -3.36
N PRO A 121 -13.71 -16.09 -2.77
CA PRO A 121 -13.79 -15.38 -1.49
C PRO A 121 -13.63 -16.30 -0.27
N TYR A 122 -12.82 -15.87 0.71
CA TYR A 122 -12.45 -16.68 1.89
C TYR A 122 -12.89 -16.04 3.19
N TRP A 123 -12.99 -16.82 4.28
CA TRP A 123 -13.15 -16.23 5.61
C TRP A 123 -11.87 -15.49 6.04
N VAL A 124 -12.05 -14.23 6.47
CA VAL A 124 -11.00 -13.23 6.73
C VAL A 124 -9.81 -13.70 7.58
N SER A 125 -9.99 -14.74 8.40
CA SER A 125 -8.95 -15.22 9.31
C SER A 125 -8.00 -16.24 8.69
N TYR A 126 -8.38 -16.97 7.63
CA TYR A 126 -7.53 -18.01 7.05
C TYR A 126 -6.15 -17.49 6.63
N PRO A 127 -6.01 -16.45 5.77
CA PRO A 127 -4.68 -15.99 5.37
C PRO A 127 -3.86 -15.45 6.52
N GLN A 128 -4.51 -14.80 7.49
CA GLN A 128 -3.84 -14.25 8.67
C GLN A 128 -3.27 -15.36 9.56
N MET A 129 -3.98 -16.48 9.73
CA MET A 129 -3.47 -17.63 10.50
C MET A 129 -2.30 -18.31 9.80
N VAL A 130 -2.31 -18.40 8.47
CA VAL A 130 -1.17 -18.91 7.70
C VAL A 130 0.06 -18.03 7.92
N LEU A 131 -0.09 -16.70 7.85
CA LEU A 131 0.99 -15.75 8.15
C LEU A 131 1.48 -15.85 9.60
N MET A 132 0.58 -16.10 10.56
CA MET A 132 0.96 -16.33 11.97
C MET A 132 1.79 -17.61 12.16
N ALA A 133 1.58 -18.63 11.32
CA ALA A 133 2.39 -19.85 11.27
C ALA A 133 3.67 -19.69 10.43
N GLU A 134 3.99 -18.46 9.98
CA GLU A 134 5.11 -18.15 9.09
C GLU A 134 5.03 -18.77 7.68
N GLY A 135 3.87 -19.33 7.32
CA GLY A 135 3.58 -19.78 5.97
C GLY A 135 3.16 -18.64 5.04
N LYS A 136 2.94 -19.00 3.77
CA LYS A 136 2.50 -18.10 2.70
C LYS A 136 1.09 -18.47 2.22
N PRO A 137 0.08 -17.60 2.40
CA PRO A 137 -1.23 -17.84 1.83
C PRO A 137 -1.19 -17.66 0.31
N VAL A 138 -1.62 -18.68 -0.44
CA VAL A 138 -1.80 -18.63 -1.90
C VAL A 138 -3.28 -18.46 -2.18
N ILE A 139 -3.66 -17.24 -2.55
CA ILE A 139 -5.06 -16.88 -2.78
C ILE A 139 -5.45 -17.23 -4.22
N VAL A 140 -6.40 -18.15 -4.37
CA VAL A 140 -6.92 -18.58 -5.69
C VAL A 140 -8.29 -17.92 -5.91
N ARG A 141 -8.37 -16.95 -6.81
CA ARG A 141 -9.62 -16.23 -7.09
C ARG A 141 -10.59 -17.08 -7.90
N THR A 142 -11.76 -17.36 -7.32
CA THR A 142 -12.86 -18.08 -7.98
C THR A 142 -13.86 -17.11 -8.61
N LYS A 143 -14.88 -17.62 -9.31
CA LYS A 143 -15.83 -16.81 -10.10
C LYS A 143 -17.25 -16.95 -9.60
N GLU A 144 -18.05 -15.89 -9.63
CA GLU A 144 -19.47 -15.98 -9.26
C GLU A 144 -20.24 -16.99 -10.14
N GLU A 145 -19.89 -17.07 -11.42
CA GLU A 145 -20.50 -17.98 -12.42
C GLU A 145 -20.42 -19.45 -12.03
N ASN A 146 -19.35 -19.85 -11.34
CA ASN A 146 -19.18 -21.23 -10.86
C ASN A 146 -19.57 -21.38 -9.39
N GLY A 147 -20.27 -20.40 -8.83
CA GLY A 147 -20.68 -20.34 -7.42
C GLY A 147 -19.52 -20.12 -6.46
N PHE A 148 -18.46 -19.45 -6.89
CA PHE A 148 -17.26 -19.20 -6.07
C PHE A 148 -16.56 -20.47 -5.57
N ARG A 149 -16.55 -21.50 -6.41
CA ARG A 149 -15.92 -22.79 -6.10
C ARG A 149 -14.61 -22.91 -6.86
N ILE A 150 -13.56 -23.39 -6.21
CA ILE A 150 -12.31 -23.68 -6.90
C ILE A 150 -12.52 -24.85 -7.85
N THR A 151 -11.98 -24.73 -9.06
CA THR A 151 -12.00 -25.80 -10.05
C THR A 151 -10.74 -26.68 -9.96
N PRO A 152 -10.79 -27.92 -10.47
CA PRO A 152 -9.61 -28.78 -10.56
C PRO A 152 -8.42 -28.12 -11.28
N GLN A 153 -8.69 -27.35 -12.33
CA GLN A 153 -7.65 -26.65 -13.10
C GLN A 153 -7.03 -25.51 -12.29
N GLU A 154 -7.85 -24.67 -11.65
CA GLU A 154 -7.37 -23.58 -10.80
C GLU A 154 -6.54 -24.10 -9.62
N LEU A 155 -6.88 -25.27 -9.06
CA LEU A 155 -6.03 -25.93 -8.07
C LEU A 155 -4.67 -26.28 -8.68
N LYS A 156 -4.64 -27.05 -9.78
CA LYS A 156 -3.40 -27.50 -10.44
C LYS A 156 -2.48 -26.35 -10.82
N ASP A 157 -3.02 -25.26 -11.33
CA ASP A 157 -2.25 -24.08 -11.75
C ASP A 157 -1.54 -23.36 -10.60
N ASN A 158 -1.93 -23.63 -9.35
CA ASN A 158 -1.37 -23.02 -8.14
C ASN A 158 -0.59 -24.01 -7.27
N LEU A 159 -0.36 -25.23 -7.74
CA LEU A 159 0.47 -26.21 -7.04
C LEU A 159 1.95 -25.99 -7.32
N ASN A 160 2.77 -26.20 -6.29
CA ASN A 160 4.21 -26.37 -6.41
C ASN A 160 4.75 -27.21 -5.23
N PHE A 161 6.05 -27.43 -5.22
CA PHE A 161 6.71 -28.27 -4.20
C PHE A 161 6.60 -27.73 -2.76
N ASN A 162 6.30 -26.45 -2.56
CA ASN A 162 6.08 -25.84 -1.26
C ASN A 162 4.61 -25.87 -0.82
N THR A 163 3.68 -26.29 -1.68
CA THR A 163 2.26 -26.36 -1.32
C THR A 163 2.06 -27.46 -0.28
N LYS A 164 1.62 -27.05 0.92
CA LYS A 164 1.47 -27.94 2.08
C LYS A 164 0.03 -28.37 2.32
N ALA A 165 -0.90 -27.44 2.16
CA ALA A 165 -2.29 -27.65 2.50
C ALA A 165 -3.23 -26.82 1.62
N ILE A 166 -4.49 -27.23 1.56
CA ILE A 166 -5.60 -26.46 1.03
C ILE A 166 -6.69 -26.33 2.10
N ILE A 167 -7.26 -25.14 2.23
CA ILE A 167 -8.44 -24.91 3.09
C ILE A 167 -9.68 -24.88 2.21
N ILE A 168 -10.63 -25.77 2.47
CA ILE A 168 -11.94 -25.80 1.80
C ILE A 168 -13.01 -25.54 2.86
N ASN A 169 -13.75 -24.43 2.72
CA ASN A 169 -14.89 -24.12 3.57
C ASN A 169 -16.21 -24.41 2.85
N ASN A 170 -16.96 -25.38 3.36
CA ASN A 170 -18.16 -25.92 2.71
C ASN A 170 -19.23 -26.23 3.76
N PRO A 171 -20.40 -25.56 3.76
CA PRO A 171 -20.72 -24.33 3.03
C PRO A 171 -19.84 -23.13 3.40
N SER A 172 -19.66 -22.21 2.46
CA SER A 172 -18.70 -21.11 2.55
C SER A 172 -19.21 -19.88 3.32
N ASN A 173 -18.34 -19.28 4.13
CA ASN A 173 -18.36 -17.86 4.48
C ASN A 173 -17.26 -17.16 3.67
N PRO A 174 -17.60 -16.20 2.78
CA PRO A 174 -18.81 -15.36 2.82
C PRO A 174 -19.92 -15.72 1.83
N THR A 175 -19.74 -16.71 0.95
CA THR A 175 -20.58 -16.84 -0.26
C THR A 175 -21.85 -17.65 -0.07
N GLY A 176 -21.92 -18.46 1.00
CA GLY A 176 -22.96 -19.47 1.21
C GLY A 176 -22.98 -20.57 0.14
N SER A 177 -21.94 -20.65 -0.68
CA SER A 177 -21.77 -21.71 -1.67
C SER A 177 -21.50 -23.06 -1.01
N ALA A 178 -22.05 -24.11 -1.60
CA ALA A 178 -21.73 -25.48 -1.26
C ALA A 178 -21.28 -26.25 -2.50
N TYR A 179 -20.41 -27.25 -2.30
CA TYR A 179 -19.91 -28.11 -3.36
C TYR A 179 -20.74 -29.39 -3.45
N THR A 180 -21.10 -29.79 -4.66
CA THR A 180 -21.64 -31.13 -4.90
C THR A 180 -20.58 -32.20 -4.63
N ARG A 181 -21.01 -33.46 -4.46
CA ARG A 181 -20.09 -34.60 -4.24
C ARG A 181 -19.02 -34.67 -5.33
N ASP A 182 -19.43 -34.66 -6.60
CA ASP A 182 -18.53 -34.83 -7.75
C ASP A 182 -17.50 -33.68 -7.82
N GLN A 183 -17.94 -32.44 -7.57
CA GLN A 183 -17.05 -31.28 -7.54
C GLN A 183 -16.00 -31.38 -6.41
N LEU A 184 -16.40 -31.84 -5.22
CA LEU A 184 -15.44 -32.08 -4.14
C LEU A 184 -14.47 -33.21 -4.49
N GLU A 185 -14.97 -34.30 -5.06
CA GLU A 185 -14.17 -35.47 -5.42
C GLU A 185 -13.06 -35.09 -6.41
N GLU A 186 -13.38 -34.35 -7.47
CA GLU A 186 -12.38 -33.92 -8.46
C GLU A 186 -11.25 -33.07 -7.84
N VAL A 187 -11.59 -32.11 -6.97
CA VAL A 187 -10.62 -31.21 -6.32
C VAL A 187 -9.81 -31.95 -5.24
N CYS A 188 -10.49 -32.73 -4.41
CA CYS A 188 -9.87 -33.41 -3.26
C CYS A 188 -9.02 -34.61 -3.70
N GLU A 189 -9.36 -35.29 -4.80
CA GLU A 189 -8.54 -36.36 -5.36
C GLU A 189 -7.19 -35.83 -5.86
N ILE A 190 -7.17 -34.64 -6.47
CA ILE A 190 -5.91 -33.96 -6.84
C ILE A 190 -5.12 -33.62 -5.58
N ALA A 191 -5.73 -32.94 -4.61
CA ALA A 191 -5.05 -32.54 -3.38
C ALA A 191 -4.46 -33.76 -2.63
N ALA A 192 -5.22 -34.84 -2.51
CA ALA A 192 -4.76 -36.06 -1.85
C ALA A 192 -3.64 -36.77 -2.64
N SER A 193 -3.72 -36.78 -3.97
CA SER A 193 -2.68 -37.37 -4.85
C SER A 193 -1.35 -36.62 -4.77
N GLU A 194 -1.41 -35.31 -4.63
CA GLU A 194 -0.25 -34.42 -4.45
C GLU A 194 0.24 -34.39 -3.00
N GLY A 195 -0.39 -35.17 -2.13
CA GLY A 195 0.02 -35.33 -0.73
C GLY A 195 -0.35 -34.15 0.19
N LEU A 196 -1.17 -33.21 -0.28
CA LEU A 196 -1.62 -32.05 0.49
C LEU A 196 -2.51 -32.46 1.65
N LEU A 197 -2.44 -31.69 2.75
CA LEU A 197 -3.47 -31.74 3.78
C LEU A 197 -4.70 -30.92 3.33
N ILE A 198 -5.88 -31.52 3.40
CA ILE A 198 -7.16 -30.84 3.18
C ILE A 198 -7.73 -30.44 4.54
N VAL A 199 -7.77 -29.15 4.82
CA VAL A 199 -8.46 -28.60 6.00
C VAL A 199 -9.90 -28.31 5.59
N ALA A 200 -10.81 -29.21 5.98
CA ALA A 200 -12.23 -29.14 5.65
C ALA A 200 -12.98 -28.38 6.76
N ASP A 201 -13.23 -27.09 6.57
CA ASP A 201 -14.06 -26.29 7.48
C ASP A 201 -15.53 -26.50 7.13
N GLU A 202 -16.17 -27.40 7.88
CA GLU A 202 -17.54 -27.88 7.69
C GLU A 202 -18.51 -27.30 8.74
N ILE A 203 -18.14 -26.18 9.38
CA ILE A 203 -18.90 -25.57 10.49
C ILE A 203 -20.35 -25.19 10.15
N TYR A 204 -20.70 -25.09 8.87
CA TYR A 204 -22.05 -24.79 8.38
C TYR A 204 -22.80 -26.01 7.82
N GLU A 205 -22.31 -27.24 8.01
CA GLU A 205 -22.86 -28.47 7.40
C GLU A 205 -24.37 -28.70 7.65
N LYS A 206 -24.92 -28.16 8.73
CA LYS A 206 -26.33 -28.30 9.09
C LYS A 206 -27.20 -27.16 8.55
N VAL A 207 -26.60 -26.05 8.15
CA VAL A 207 -27.32 -24.90 7.61
C VAL A 207 -27.31 -25.01 6.09
N ILE A 208 -28.24 -25.82 5.57
CA ILE A 208 -28.36 -26.20 4.16
C ILE A 208 -29.79 -25.94 3.69
N TYR A 209 -29.94 -25.55 2.43
CA TYR A 209 -31.22 -25.16 1.84
C TYR A 209 -31.60 -26.00 0.62
N ASP A 210 -32.86 -25.88 0.20
CA ASP A 210 -33.38 -26.40 -1.08
C ASP A 210 -33.12 -27.89 -1.33
N ASN A 211 -33.13 -28.69 -0.27
CA ASN A 211 -32.81 -30.13 -0.29
C ASN A 211 -31.40 -30.44 -0.84
N PHE A 212 -30.49 -29.47 -0.83
CA PHE A 212 -29.10 -29.71 -1.18
C PHE A 212 -28.52 -30.77 -0.24
N LYS A 213 -27.82 -31.75 -0.80
CA LYS A 213 -27.22 -32.83 -0.02
C LYS A 213 -25.76 -32.48 0.29
N PHE A 214 -25.51 -32.10 1.53
CA PHE A 214 -24.15 -31.91 2.02
C PHE A 214 -23.33 -33.20 1.92
N THR A 215 -22.05 -33.07 1.60
CA THR A 215 -21.07 -34.17 1.59
C THR A 215 -19.86 -33.73 2.37
N SER A 216 -19.56 -34.42 3.47
CA SER A 216 -18.30 -34.23 4.20
C SER A 216 -17.15 -34.72 3.32
N ILE A 217 -16.06 -33.95 3.21
CA ILE A 217 -14.93 -34.26 2.32
C ILE A 217 -14.31 -35.62 2.67
N ALA A 218 -14.22 -35.93 3.96
CA ALA A 218 -13.63 -37.18 4.41
C ALA A 218 -14.47 -38.43 4.07
N SER A 219 -15.73 -38.25 3.62
CA SER A 219 -16.63 -39.34 3.21
C SER A 219 -16.52 -39.71 1.73
N LEU A 220 -15.67 -39.02 0.97
CA LEU A 220 -15.53 -39.22 -0.48
C LEU A 220 -14.83 -40.55 -0.80
N SER A 221 -13.65 -40.76 -0.22
CA SER A 221 -12.85 -41.99 -0.35
C SER A 221 -11.91 -42.16 0.83
N GLU A 222 -11.39 -43.38 1.06
CA GLU A 222 -10.41 -43.64 2.12
C GLU A 222 -9.11 -42.83 1.90
N LYS A 223 -8.65 -42.73 0.64
CA LYS A 223 -7.48 -41.93 0.27
C LYS A 223 -7.65 -40.45 0.64
N ILE A 224 -8.81 -39.87 0.33
CA ILE A 224 -9.11 -38.47 0.68
C ILE A 224 -9.24 -38.31 2.20
N ARG A 225 -9.89 -39.26 2.89
CA ARG A 225 -10.04 -39.27 4.36
C ARG A 225 -8.69 -39.23 5.07
N GLU A 226 -7.70 -40.00 4.62
CA GLU A 226 -6.34 -40.01 5.19
C GLU A 226 -5.60 -38.68 5.05
N LYS A 227 -6.04 -37.83 4.11
CA LYS A 227 -5.48 -36.49 3.87
C LYS A 227 -6.39 -35.36 4.34
N THR A 228 -7.47 -35.66 5.05
CA THR A 228 -8.48 -34.67 5.46
C THR A 228 -8.50 -34.47 6.97
N LEU A 229 -8.40 -33.22 7.41
CA LEU A 229 -8.76 -32.80 8.76
C LEU A 229 -10.10 -32.05 8.69
N ILE A 230 -11.15 -32.66 9.23
CA ILE A 230 -12.45 -32.01 9.42
C ILE A 230 -12.34 -31.02 10.57
N VAL A 231 -12.87 -29.82 10.38
CA VAL A 231 -13.08 -28.81 11.42
C VAL A 231 -14.57 -28.50 11.50
N ASN A 232 -15.15 -28.63 12.69
CA ASN A 232 -16.56 -28.35 12.92
C ASN A 232 -16.80 -27.91 14.38
N GLY A 233 -18.05 -27.76 14.81
CA GLY A 233 -18.37 -27.34 16.16
C GLY A 233 -19.82 -26.94 16.36
N VAL A 234 -20.11 -26.39 17.55
CA VAL A 234 -21.49 -26.12 17.97
C VAL A 234 -21.95 -24.69 17.69
N SER A 235 -21.04 -23.81 17.29
CA SER A 235 -21.31 -22.36 17.23
C SER A 235 -22.44 -21.96 16.28
N LYS A 236 -22.63 -22.67 15.16
CA LYS A 236 -23.56 -22.27 14.10
C LYS A 236 -24.84 -23.10 14.13
N SER A 237 -24.70 -24.42 14.15
CA SER A 237 -25.83 -25.36 14.14
C SER A 237 -26.68 -25.30 15.40
N TYR A 238 -26.10 -24.91 16.56
CA TYR A 238 -26.79 -24.94 17.86
C TYR A 238 -26.93 -23.55 18.51
N SER A 239 -26.61 -22.47 17.78
CA SER A 239 -26.53 -21.11 18.35
C SER A 239 -25.69 -21.03 19.65
N MET A 240 -24.45 -21.50 19.56
CA MET A 240 -23.51 -21.58 20.71
C MET A 240 -22.20 -20.80 20.46
N THR A 241 -22.27 -19.70 19.75
CA THR A 241 -21.13 -18.80 19.43
C THR A 241 -20.30 -18.43 20.67
N GLY A 242 -20.96 -18.00 21.76
CA GLY A 242 -20.33 -17.56 23.00
C GLY A 242 -19.73 -18.67 23.87
N TRP A 243 -20.12 -19.94 23.66
CA TRP A 243 -19.64 -21.08 24.44
C TRP A 243 -18.23 -21.55 24.06
N ARG A 244 -17.78 -21.17 22.86
CA ARG A 244 -16.42 -21.42 22.35
C ARG A 244 -16.03 -22.90 22.30
N ILE A 245 -16.91 -23.77 21.75
CA ILE A 245 -16.58 -25.19 21.49
C ILE A 245 -16.52 -25.46 19.98
N GLY A 246 -15.42 -26.07 19.56
CA GLY A 246 -15.24 -26.67 18.23
C GLY A 246 -14.38 -27.92 18.34
N TYR A 247 -14.35 -28.72 17.29
CA TYR A 247 -13.54 -29.92 17.23
C TYR A 247 -12.87 -30.07 15.87
N ALA A 248 -11.79 -30.84 15.85
CA ALA A 248 -11.22 -31.37 14.63
C ALA A 248 -11.15 -32.90 14.67
N ALA A 249 -11.35 -33.54 13.52
CA ALA A 249 -11.24 -34.98 13.35
C ALA A 249 -10.39 -35.32 12.11
N GLY A 250 -9.40 -36.21 12.23
CA GLY A 250 -8.51 -36.54 11.11
C GLY A 250 -7.34 -37.46 11.45
N PRO A 251 -6.22 -37.36 10.72
CA PRO A 251 -5.04 -38.20 10.94
C PRO A 251 -4.50 -38.08 12.37
N ARG A 252 -4.17 -39.22 12.97
CA ARG A 252 -3.79 -39.32 14.40
C ARG A 252 -2.55 -38.49 14.73
N ASP A 253 -1.57 -38.50 13.84
CA ASP A 253 -0.33 -37.74 13.95
C ASP A 253 -0.57 -36.23 13.96
N ILE A 254 -1.41 -35.73 13.05
CA ILE A 254 -1.81 -34.31 13.00
C ILE A 254 -2.57 -33.93 14.27
N ILE A 255 -3.55 -34.73 14.69
CA ILE A 255 -4.32 -34.49 15.92
C ILE A 255 -3.40 -34.48 17.16
N SER A 256 -2.41 -35.37 17.21
CA SER A 256 -1.41 -35.38 18.29
C SER A 256 -0.55 -34.12 18.28
N ALA A 257 -0.14 -33.63 17.10
CA ALA A 257 0.62 -32.39 16.98
C ALA A 257 -0.21 -31.16 17.39
N MET A 258 -1.49 -31.10 16.99
CA MET A 258 -2.43 -30.07 17.44
C MET A 258 -2.60 -30.08 18.97
N ASN A 259 -2.62 -31.27 19.58
CA ASN A 259 -2.72 -31.42 21.03
C ASN A 259 -1.49 -30.82 21.77
N ILE A 260 -0.29 -30.95 21.19
CA ILE A 260 0.94 -30.31 21.71
C ILE A 260 0.85 -28.79 21.64
N VAL A 261 0.39 -28.24 20.51
CA VAL A 261 0.18 -26.79 20.37
C VAL A 261 -0.82 -26.30 21.42
N GLN A 262 -1.96 -26.98 21.54
CA GLN A 262 -3.03 -26.61 22.47
C GLN A 262 -2.59 -26.67 23.94
N SER A 263 -1.77 -27.65 24.34
CA SER A 263 -1.31 -27.77 25.73
C SER A 263 -0.45 -26.59 26.19
N HIS A 264 0.24 -25.92 25.26
CA HIS A 264 1.05 -24.74 25.55
C HIS A 264 0.32 -23.41 25.33
N MET A 265 -0.91 -23.44 24.82
CA MET A 265 -1.69 -22.23 24.53
C MET A 265 -2.87 -22.01 25.46
N THR A 266 -3.71 -23.04 25.64
CA THR A 266 -4.96 -22.91 26.39
C THR A 266 -5.13 -23.96 27.48
N SER A 267 -4.34 -25.04 27.46
CA SER A 267 -4.71 -26.28 28.16
C SER A 267 -6.09 -26.77 27.66
N ASN A 268 -6.92 -27.34 28.53
CA ASN A 268 -8.26 -27.79 28.15
C ASN A 268 -9.23 -26.65 27.85
N VAL A 269 -10.27 -26.98 27.08
CA VAL A 269 -11.39 -26.08 26.82
C VAL A 269 -12.30 -25.98 28.05
N ASN A 270 -13.08 -24.89 28.15
CA ASN A 270 -14.04 -24.65 29.23
C ASN A 270 -14.89 -25.91 29.54
N SER A 271 -14.82 -26.40 30.77
CA SER A 271 -15.42 -27.67 31.20
C SER A 271 -16.95 -27.67 31.14
N ILE A 272 -17.58 -26.54 31.49
CA ILE A 272 -19.03 -26.35 31.45
C ILE A 272 -19.54 -26.41 29.99
N ALA A 273 -18.84 -25.70 29.09
CA ALA A 273 -19.18 -25.69 27.68
C ALA A 273 -19.00 -27.07 27.03
N GLN A 274 -18.04 -27.87 27.49
CA GLN A 274 -17.90 -29.26 27.03
C GLN A 274 -19.12 -30.10 27.41
N LYS A 275 -19.66 -29.98 28.63
CA LYS A 275 -20.89 -30.69 29.04
C LYS A 275 -22.12 -30.26 28.25
N ALA A 276 -22.26 -28.96 28.00
CA ALA A 276 -23.31 -28.44 27.12
C ALA A 276 -23.16 -28.98 25.68
N ALA A 277 -21.93 -29.09 25.16
CA ALA A 277 -21.68 -29.62 23.83
C ALA A 277 -21.93 -31.13 23.71
N VAL A 278 -21.77 -31.91 24.80
CA VAL A 278 -22.21 -33.32 24.82
C VAL A 278 -23.69 -33.38 24.48
N GLU A 279 -24.53 -32.63 25.21
CA GLU A 279 -25.98 -32.58 24.98
C GLU A 279 -26.33 -32.03 23.59
N ALA A 280 -25.56 -31.07 23.07
CA ALA A 280 -25.76 -30.59 21.71
C ALA A 280 -25.61 -31.71 20.67
N PHE A 281 -24.59 -32.55 20.80
CA PHE A 281 -24.33 -33.64 19.85
C PHE A 281 -25.17 -34.89 20.08
N SER A 282 -25.48 -35.25 21.33
CA SER A 282 -26.22 -36.48 21.66
C SER A 282 -27.74 -36.28 21.79
N GLY A 283 -28.17 -35.06 22.10
CA GLY A 283 -29.57 -34.73 22.38
C GLY A 283 -30.43 -34.53 21.14
N ASN A 284 -31.60 -33.91 21.34
CA ASN A 284 -32.55 -33.64 20.27
C ASN A 284 -31.98 -32.63 19.24
N GLN A 285 -32.10 -32.95 17.96
CA GLN A 285 -31.64 -32.14 16.83
C GLN A 285 -32.76 -31.29 16.18
N ASP A 286 -34.02 -31.39 16.61
CA ASP A 286 -35.18 -30.73 15.99
C ASP A 286 -35.05 -29.19 15.93
N ALA A 287 -34.40 -28.59 16.93
CA ALA A 287 -34.18 -27.15 16.99
C ALA A 287 -33.37 -26.64 15.78
N ILE A 288 -32.47 -27.47 15.23
CA ILE A 288 -31.68 -27.14 14.05
C ILE A 288 -32.60 -26.94 12.84
N SER A 289 -33.49 -27.91 12.58
CA SER A 289 -34.44 -27.85 11.47
C SER A 289 -35.32 -26.60 11.53
N GLN A 290 -35.75 -26.21 12.73
CA GLN A 290 -36.53 -24.98 12.94
C GLN A 290 -35.72 -23.72 12.61
N MET A 291 -34.46 -23.64 13.07
CA MET A 291 -33.57 -22.52 12.74
C MET A 291 -33.29 -22.44 11.23
N VAL A 292 -33.03 -23.59 10.58
CA VAL A 292 -32.76 -23.66 9.14
C VAL A 292 -33.97 -23.21 8.32
N ALA A 293 -35.19 -23.60 8.71
CA ALA A 293 -36.40 -23.13 8.05
C ALA A 293 -36.56 -21.59 8.11
N GLN A 294 -36.24 -20.99 9.27
CA GLN A 294 -36.24 -19.54 9.43
C GLN A 294 -35.15 -18.87 8.60
N PHE A 295 -33.92 -19.40 8.61
CA PHE A 295 -32.86 -18.88 7.76
C PHE A 295 -33.18 -18.99 6.27
N ASN A 296 -33.83 -20.06 5.83
CA ASN A 296 -34.26 -20.21 4.43
C ASN A 296 -35.27 -19.10 4.04
N SER A 297 -36.27 -18.85 4.88
CA SER A 297 -37.24 -17.76 4.67
C SER A 297 -36.55 -16.40 4.58
N ARG A 298 -35.62 -16.13 5.51
CA ARG A 298 -34.83 -14.88 5.56
C ARG A 298 -33.93 -14.71 4.34
N ARG A 299 -33.22 -15.76 3.94
CA ARG A 299 -32.40 -15.83 2.72
C ARG A 299 -33.23 -15.46 1.49
N ASN A 300 -34.37 -16.12 1.30
CA ASN A 300 -35.21 -15.93 0.11
C ASN A 300 -35.76 -14.50 0.05
N TYR A 301 -36.20 -13.95 1.19
CA TYR A 301 -36.67 -12.57 1.25
C TYR A 301 -35.56 -11.58 0.89
N MET A 302 -34.42 -11.65 1.58
CA MET A 302 -33.31 -10.72 1.36
C MET A 302 -32.76 -10.83 -0.06
N LEU A 303 -32.60 -12.05 -0.59
CA LEU A 303 -32.14 -12.29 -1.96
C LEU A 303 -33.11 -11.69 -2.99
N ASN A 304 -34.41 -11.89 -2.81
CA ASN A 304 -35.43 -11.32 -3.72
C ASN A 304 -35.46 -9.80 -3.69
N LYS A 305 -35.19 -9.16 -2.56
CA LYS A 305 -35.05 -7.70 -2.45
C LYS A 305 -33.79 -7.20 -3.16
N LEU A 306 -32.63 -7.81 -2.90
CA LEU A 306 -31.37 -7.42 -3.51
C LEU A 306 -31.37 -7.59 -5.04
N LYS A 307 -31.97 -8.66 -5.57
CA LYS A 307 -32.13 -8.89 -7.03
C LYS A 307 -32.93 -7.79 -7.75
N ARG A 308 -33.66 -6.93 -7.02
CA ARG A 308 -34.39 -5.79 -7.62
C ARG A 308 -33.52 -4.55 -7.81
N ILE A 309 -32.34 -4.51 -7.20
CA ILE A 309 -31.41 -3.39 -7.38
C ILE A 309 -30.76 -3.56 -8.76
N PRO A 310 -30.84 -2.55 -9.65
CA PRO A 310 -30.26 -2.63 -10.99
C PRO A 310 -28.78 -3.01 -10.97
N ASN A 311 -28.36 -3.87 -11.89
CA ASN A 311 -26.96 -4.25 -12.09
C ASN A 311 -26.26 -4.92 -10.90
N ILE A 312 -27.03 -5.48 -9.94
CA ILE A 312 -26.51 -6.36 -8.89
C ILE A 312 -26.76 -7.82 -9.28
N SER A 313 -25.69 -8.64 -9.31
CA SER A 313 -25.79 -10.09 -9.27
C SER A 313 -25.59 -10.60 -7.85
N CYS A 314 -26.19 -11.75 -7.53
CA CYS A 314 -25.95 -12.42 -6.26
C CYS A 314 -26.18 -13.92 -6.44
N TYR A 315 -25.12 -14.70 -6.26
CA TYR A 315 -25.21 -16.16 -6.16
C TYR A 315 -26.27 -16.57 -5.13
N GLU A 316 -27.07 -17.58 -5.48
CA GLU A 316 -28.08 -18.15 -4.60
C GLU A 316 -27.44 -19.18 -3.67
N PRO A 317 -27.28 -18.87 -2.37
CA PRO A 317 -26.49 -19.71 -1.48
C PRO A 317 -27.22 -20.99 -1.09
N GLN A 318 -26.53 -22.12 -1.15
CA GLN A 318 -27.06 -23.43 -0.76
C GLN A 318 -26.89 -23.72 0.73
N GLY A 319 -26.14 -22.90 1.45
CA GLY A 319 -25.97 -23.03 2.88
C GLY A 319 -25.39 -21.79 3.57
N ALA A 320 -24.96 -21.98 4.82
CA ALA A 320 -24.57 -20.90 5.74
C ALA A 320 -25.67 -19.84 5.88
N PHE A 321 -25.36 -18.62 6.31
CA PHE A 321 -26.36 -17.55 6.46
C PHE A 321 -25.90 -16.19 5.92
N TYR A 322 -25.24 -16.22 4.76
CA TYR A 322 -24.68 -15.06 4.10
C TYR A 322 -25.18 -14.91 2.67
N LEU A 323 -25.36 -13.66 2.24
CA LEU A 323 -25.42 -13.26 0.83
C LEU A 323 -24.14 -12.50 0.47
N PHE A 324 -23.68 -12.66 -0.77
CA PHE A 324 -22.46 -12.04 -1.26
C PHE A 324 -22.67 -11.35 -2.62
N PRO A 325 -23.59 -10.36 -2.71
CA PRO A 325 -23.91 -9.69 -3.96
C PRO A 325 -22.69 -8.99 -4.57
N ASN A 326 -22.57 -9.08 -5.89
CA ASN A 326 -21.66 -8.26 -6.68
C ASN A 326 -22.24 -6.86 -6.83
N THR A 327 -21.43 -5.87 -6.48
CA THR A 327 -21.79 -4.46 -6.43
C THR A 327 -20.86 -3.58 -7.26
N SER A 328 -19.96 -4.18 -8.05
CA SER A 328 -18.93 -3.46 -8.79
C SER A 328 -19.50 -2.46 -9.81
N ALA A 329 -20.73 -2.70 -10.29
CA ALA A 329 -21.47 -1.77 -11.15
C ALA A 329 -21.65 -0.38 -10.52
N TYR A 330 -21.54 -0.25 -9.19
CA TYR A 330 -21.67 1.01 -8.46
C TYR A 330 -20.33 1.67 -8.12
N TYR A 331 -19.17 1.12 -8.51
CA TYR A 331 -17.85 1.65 -8.14
C TYR A 331 -17.38 2.84 -9.00
N ASN A 332 -18.27 3.35 -9.84
CA ASN A 332 -18.09 4.62 -10.53
C ASN A 332 -19.29 5.53 -10.25
N THR A 333 -19.76 5.54 -9.01
CA THR A 333 -20.88 6.38 -8.59
C THR A 333 -20.53 7.25 -7.40
N GLU A 334 -21.30 8.31 -7.17
CA GLU A 334 -21.16 9.19 -6.02
C GLU A 334 -22.51 9.59 -5.42
N TYR A 335 -22.45 10.01 -4.16
CA TYR A 335 -23.53 10.68 -3.46
C TYR A 335 -22.97 11.83 -2.63
N ALA A 336 -23.49 13.04 -2.84
CA ALA A 336 -23.09 14.26 -2.11
C ALA A 336 -21.56 14.47 -2.05
N GLY A 337 -20.85 14.19 -3.16
CA GLY A 337 -19.39 14.29 -3.26
C GLY A 337 -18.60 13.09 -2.72
N MET A 338 -19.25 12.12 -2.07
CA MET A 338 -18.62 10.87 -1.67
C MET A 338 -18.62 9.88 -2.83
N LYS A 339 -17.42 9.59 -3.35
CA LYS A 339 -17.21 8.63 -4.44
C LYS A 339 -17.18 7.20 -3.91
N ILE A 340 -17.89 6.32 -4.58
CA ILE A 340 -17.88 4.89 -4.35
C ILE A 340 -16.89 4.31 -5.36
N ARG A 341 -15.76 3.77 -4.91
CA ARG A 341 -14.70 3.20 -5.78
C ARG A 341 -14.45 1.72 -5.58
N ASN A 342 -14.92 1.16 -4.47
CA ASN A 342 -14.69 -0.23 -4.07
C ASN A 342 -15.73 -0.67 -3.04
N SER A 343 -15.67 -1.94 -2.63
CA SER A 343 -16.60 -2.49 -1.64
C SER A 343 -16.55 -1.77 -0.30
N PHE A 344 -15.39 -1.23 0.12
CA PHE A 344 -15.26 -0.47 1.36
C PHE A 344 -16.01 0.85 1.28
N GLY A 345 -15.79 1.63 0.21
CA GLY A 345 -16.50 2.89 -0.03
C GLY A 345 -18.01 2.69 -0.05
N LEU A 346 -18.48 1.61 -0.70
CA LEU A 346 -19.90 1.28 -0.71
C LEU A 346 -20.42 0.89 0.68
N SER A 347 -19.69 0.05 1.41
CA SER A 347 -20.08 -0.38 2.75
C SER A 347 -20.14 0.81 3.73
N TYR A 348 -19.19 1.75 3.60
CA TYR A 348 -19.17 2.98 4.39
C TYR A 348 -20.32 3.92 4.01
N TYR A 349 -20.67 4.02 2.72
CA TYR A 349 -21.83 4.76 2.25
C TYR A 349 -23.14 4.22 2.86
N LEU A 350 -23.36 2.91 2.77
CA LEU A 350 -24.55 2.27 3.35
C LEU A 350 -24.63 2.48 4.87
N LEU A 351 -23.49 2.43 5.56
CA LEU A 351 -23.46 2.72 6.99
C LEU A 351 -23.82 4.17 7.28
N LYS A 352 -23.23 5.14 6.57
CA LYS A 352 -23.40 6.57 6.86
C LYS A 352 -24.78 7.08 6.45
N GLU A 353 -25.25 6.73 5.25
CA GLU A 353 -26.44 7.32 4.64
C GLU A 353 -27.71 6.48 4.86
N ALA A 354 -27.56 5.16 5.04
CA ALA A 354 -28.69 4.26 5.31
C ALA A 354 -28.69 3.71 6.75
N ALA A 355 -27.67 3.97 7.57
CA ALA A 355 -27.51 3.33 8.88
C ALA A 355 -27.58 1.79 8.79
N VAL A 356 -27.00 1.21 7.72
CA VAL A 356 -26.90 -0.24 7.52
C VAL A 356 -25.44 -0.68 7.48
N ALA A 357 -25.02 -1.52 8.43
CA ALA A 357 -23.67 -2.07 8.48
C ALA A 357 -23.58 -3.38 7.68
N VAL A 358 -22.73 -3.38 6.65
CA VAL A 358 -22.34 -4.56 5.84
C VAL A 358 -20.81 -4.71 5.85
N ILE A 359 -20.30 -5.86 5.43
CA ILE A 359 -18.85 -6.06 5.34
C ILE A 359 -18.36 -5.95 3.89
N PRO A 360 -17.29 -5.18 3.61
CA PRO A 360 -16.71 -5.07 2.27
C PRO A 360 -16.10 -6.40 1.81
N GLY A 361 -16.30 -6.71 0.53
CA GLY A 361 -15.77 -7.89 -0.14
C GLY A 361 -14.24 -7.97 -0.13
N SER A 362 -13.55 -6.83 -0.11
CA SER A 362 -12.08 -6.78 0.03
C SER A 362 -11.57 -7.51 1.27
N ALA A 363 -12.35 -7.57 2.35
CA ALA A 363 -12.02 -8.34 3.55
C ALA A 363 -11.86 -9.85 3.27
N PHE A 364 -12.55 -10.34 2.24
CA PHE A 364 -12.63 -11.74 1.86
C PHE A 364 -11.86 -12.05 0.57
N GLY A 365 -11.10 -11.09 0.04
CA GLY A 365 -10.33 -11.26 -1.21
C GLY A 365 -11.15 -11.11 -2.50
N ALA A 366 -12.34 -10.50 -2.45
CA ALA A 366 -13.20 -10.25 -3.61
C ALA A 366 -13.84 -8.85 -3.50
N ASP A 367 -13.12 -7.83 -3.97
CA ASP A 367 -13.47 -6.42 -3.74
C ASP A 367 -14.69 -5.96 -4.56
N GLU A 368 -15.17 -6.78 -5.49
CA GLU A 368 -16.37 -6.56 -6.30
C GLU A 368 -17.67 -6.78 -5.52
N ASN A 369 -17.59 -7.38 -4.32
CA ASN A 369 -18.76 -7.83 -3.56
C ASN A 369 -18.89 -7.13 -2.21
N ILE A 370 -20.04 -7.30 -1.56
CA ILE A 370 -20.22 -7.02 -0.13
C ILE A 370 -20.88 -8.24 0.53
N ARG A 371 -20.63 -8.47 1.81
CA ARG A 371 -21.28 -9.55 2.57
C ARG A 371 -22.39 -9.01 3.46
N LEU A 372 -23.56 -9.64 3.37
CA LEU A 372 -24.70 -9.45 4.27
C LEU A 372 -25.00 -10.75 5.00
N SER A 373 -25.08 -10.68 6.32
CA SER A 373 -25.60 -11.77 7.16
C SER A 373 -27.10 -11.61 7.32
N TYR A 374 -27.86 -12.68 7.09
CA TYR A 374 -29.29 -12.75 7.39
C TYR A 374 -29.58 -13.52 8.68
N ALA A 375 -28.59 -13.62 9.57
CA ALA A 375 -28.74 -14.14 10.91
C ALA A 375 -29.23 -13.06 11.89
N THR A 376 -30.38 -12.47 11.58
CA THR A 376 -31.06 -11.43 12.38
C THR A 376 -32.57 -11.55 12.18
N SER A 377 -33.34 -10.76 12.93
CA SER A 377 -34.81 -10.79 12.85
C SER A 377 -35.31 -10.44 11.46
N MET A 378 -36.49 -10.95 11.11
CA MET A 378 -37.15 -10.60 9.84
C MET A 378 -37.34 -9.09 9.72
N ASP A 379 -37.81 -8.42 10.77
CA ASP A 379 -38.01 -6.97 10.80
C ASP A 379 -36.75 -6.17 10.43
N ASN A 380 -35.58 -6.57 10.95
CA ASN A 380 -34.30 -5.95 10.59
C ASN A 380 -33.94 -6.20 9.12
N ILE A 381 -34.27 -7.38 8.59
CA ILE A 381 -34.05 -7.71 7.18
C ILE A 381 -34.95 -6.87 6.28
N GLU A 382 -36.23 -6.73 6.61
CA GLU A 382 -37.19 -5.93 5.85
C GLU A 382 -36.74 -4.47 5.79
N GLU A 383 -36.59 -3.83 6.96
CA GLU A 383 -36.17 -2.44 7.06
C GLU A 383 -34.78 -2.22 6.45
N GLY A 384 -33.81 -3.10 6.75
CA GLY A 384 -32.44 -2.94 6.29
C GLY A 384 -32.31 -3.07 4.78
N THR A 385 -33.04 -4.00 4.15
CA THR A 385 -33.04 -4.12 2.69
C THR A 385 -33.73 -2.94 2.01
N ASP A 386 -34.82 -2.41 2.60
CA ASP A 386 -35.49 -1.22 2.06
C ASP A 386 -34.58 0.02 2.12
N ARG A 387 -33.85 0.22 3.22
CA ARG A 387 -32.85 1.30 3.33
C ARG A 387 -31.70 1.15 2.33
N ILE A 388 -31.22 -0.08 2.10
CA ILE A 388 -30.19 -0.34 1.07
C ILE A 388 -30.74 0.05 -0.31
N ILE A 389 -31.94 -0.42 -0.69
CA ILE A 389 -32.53 -0.12 -1.99
C ILE A 389 -32.69 1.39 -2.18
N GLU A 390 -33.18 2.10 -1.16
CA GLU A 390 -33.33 3.55 -1.21
C GLU A 390 -31.99 4.26 -1.38
N ALA A 391 -30.96 3.88 -0.61
CA ALA A 391 -29.63 4.46 -0.73
C ALA A 391 -29.02 4.20 -2.11
N MET A 392 -29.05 2.95 -2.58
CA MET A 392 -28.52 2.61 -3.91
C MET A 392 -29.21 3.40 -5.03
N SER A 393 -30.49 3.76 -4.88
CA SER A 393 -31.21 4.60 -5.86
C SER A 393 -30.74 6.06 -5.92
N LYS A 394 -30.05 6.56 -4.89
CA LYS A 394 -29.55 7.94 -4.79
C LYS A 394 -28.17 8.13 -5.43
N LEU A 395 -27.45 7.03 -5.73
CA LEU A 395 -26.13 7.06 -6.36
C LEU A 395 -26.24 7.52 -7.82
N LYS A 396 -25.30 8.37 -8.26
CA LYS A 396 -25.21 8.90 -9.62
C LYS A 396 -23.84 8.59 -10.21
N GLU A 397 -23.71 8.47 -11.53
CA GLU A 397 -22.41 8.26 -12.16
C GLU A 397 -21.41 9.35 -11.75
N SER A 398 -20.25 8.92 -11.23
CA SER A 398 -19.10 9.78 -11.03
C SER A 398 -18.49 10.15 -12.38
N PRO A 399 -17.90 11.36 -12.53
CA PRO A 399 -17.14 11.68 -13.72
C PRO A 399 -16.04 10.63 -13.93
N LYS A 400 -16.03 9.97 -15.10
CA LYS A 400 -15.09 8.88 -15.40
C LYS A 400 -13.65 9.40 -15.37
N TYR A 401 -12.90 8.96 -14.36
CA TYR A 401 -11.44 9.09 -14.34
C TYR A 401 -10.86 7.68 -14.45
N LYS A 402 -9.94 7.49 -15.39
CA LYS A 402 -9.24 6.22 -15.58
C LYS A 402 -8.35 5.97 -14.36
N GLU A 403 -8.58 4.87 -13.65
CA GLU A 403 -7.67 4.40 -12.60
C GLU A 403 -6.34 4.03 -13.27
N VAL A 404 -5.26 4.70 -12.85
CA VAL A 404 -3.92 4.45 -13.33
C VAL A 404 -3.14 3.85 -12.18
N ALA A 405 -2.89 2.53 -12.24
CA ALA A 405 -1.91 1.92 -11.36
C ALA A 405 -0.54 2.56 -11.67
N LEU A 406 0.05 3.19 -10.67
CA LEU A 406 1.34 3.85 -10.76
C LEU A 406 2.46 2.79 -10.78
N GLN A 407 2.70 2.16 -11.94
CA GLN A 407 3.74 1.14 -12.10
C GLN A 407 5.17 1.70 -12.00
N ASN A 408 5.31 3.03 -11.97
CA ASN A 408 6.60 3.73 -12.04
C ASN A 408 7.02 4.35 -10.69
N VAL A 409 6.65 3.75 -9.55
CA VAL A 409 6.83 4.37 -8.23
C VAL A 409 7.66 3.53 -7.27
N MET A 410 8.64 4.17 -6.63
CA MET A 410 9.37 3.63 -5.48
C MET A 410 8.86 4.29 -4.19
N THR A 411 8.46 3.48 -3.21
CA THR A 411 7.66 3.95 -2.05
C THR A 411 8.39 3.89 -0.71
N GLU A 412 9.52 3.19 -0.66
CA GLU A 412 10.38 3.19 0.53
C GLU A 412 11.06 4.56 0.70
N PRO A 413 10.95 5.22 1.87
CA PRO A 413 11.60 6.50 2.10
C PRO A 413 13.13 6.41 1.98
N LYS A 414 13.67 6.91 0.87
CA LYS A 414 15.10 7.08 0.62
C LYS A 414 15.53 8.47 1.08
N LYS A 415 16.65 8.55 1.81
CA LYS A 415 17.17 9.79 2.38
C LYS A 415 18.57 10.09 1.86
N VAL A 416 18.94 11.36 1.92
CA VAL A 416 20.33 11.80 1.70
C VAL A 416 21.20 11.22 2.82
N THR A 417 22.33 10.65 2.45
CA THR A 417 23.36 10.21 3.39
C THR A 417 24.37 11.32 3.65
N ASP A 418 25.01 11.31 4.83
CA ASP A 418 26.12 12.21 5.13
C ASP A 418 27.31 11.96 4.18
N ALA A 419 28.23 12.93 4.11
CA ALA A 419 29.33 12.87 3.16
C ALA A 419 30.64 13.49 3.66
N ASN A 420 31.75 12.95 3.17
CA ASN A 420 33.09 13.53 3.26
C ASN A 420 33.61 13.87 1.86
N LEU A 421 33.97 15.14 1.64
CA LEU A 421 34.43 15.66 0.35
C LEU A 421 35.96 15.80 0.26
N GLU A 422 36.67 15.49 1.35
CA GLU A 422 38.12 15.65 1.50
C GLU A 422 38.72 14.30 1.88
N ILE A 423 38.86 13.42 0.88
CA ILE A 423 39.56 12.14 1.02
C ILE A 423 40.81 12.13 0.15
N SER A 424 41.86 11.47 0.63
CA SER A 424 43.08 11.21 -0.13
C SER A 424 42.84 10.24 -1.31
N VAL A 425 43.79 10.16 -2.23
CA VAL A 425 43.72 9.21 -3.36
C VAL A 425 43.77 7.77 -2.85
N GLU A 426 44.59 7.50 -1.83
CA GLU A 426 44.74 6.19 -1.20
C GLU A 426 43.44 5.74 -0.51
N GLU A 427 42.77 6.64 0.22
CA GLU A 427 41.46 6.35 0.81
C GLU A 427 40.40 6.09 -0.25
N ARG A 428 40.42 6.87 -1.35
CA ARG A 428 39.52 6.67 -2.48
C ARG A 428 39.70 5.28 -3.08
N ASP A 429 40.93 4.85 -3.33
CA ASP A 429 41.21 3.55 -3.95
C ASP A 429 40.67 2.40 -3.10
N ALA A 430 40.85 2.46 -1.79
CA ALA A 430 40.29 1.49 -0.86
C ALA A 430 38.75 1.47 -0.89
N LEU A 431 38.11 2.64 -0.92
CA LEU A 431 36.64 2.76 -1.00
C LEU A 431 36.09 2.25 -2.33
N VAL A 432 36.78 2.49 -3.44
CA VAL A 432 36.41 1.96 -4.76
C VAL A 432 36.50 0.45 -4.77
N GLN A 433 37.59 -0.13 -4.27
CA GLN A 433 37.76 -1.58 -4.22
C GLN A 433 36.63 -2.25 -3.42
N GLU A 434 36.22 -1.64 -2.30
CA GLU A 434 35.10 -2.12 -1.50
C GLU A 434 33.76 -1.98 -2.24
N ALA A 435 33.52 -0.85 -2.92
CA ALA A 435 32.31 -0.65 -3.71
C ALA A 435 32.23 -1.63 -4.89
N GLU A 436 33.34 -1.90 -5.57
CA GLU A 436 33.41 -2.90 -6.66
C GLU A 436 33.13 -4.31 -6.16
N ALA A 437 33.60 -4.68 -4.96
CA ALA A 437 33.26 -5.96 -4.34
C ALA A 437 31.74 -6.11 -4.07
N ALA A 438 31.01 -4.99 -3.96
CA ALA A 438 29.55 -4.96 -3.79
C ALA A 438 28.76 -4.93 -5.11
N LEU A 439 29.43 -5.00 -6.27
CA LEU A 439 28.82 -5.03 -7.60
C LEU A 439 28.90 -6.46 -8.20
N PRO A 440 28.01 -7.39 -7.80
CA PRO A 440 28.04 -8.74 -8.34
C PRO A 440 27.58 -8.73 -9.80
N TYR A 441 28.08 -9.68 -10.60
CA TYR A 441 27.85 -9.75 -12.06
C TYR A 441 26.36 -9.74 -12.46
N ASP A 442 25.49 -10.36 -11.67
CA ASP A 442 24.05 -10.46 -11.92
C ASP A 442 23.27 -9.19 -11.56
N ARG A 443 23.89 -8.26 -10.82
CA ARG A 443 23.29 -6.99 -10.40
C ARG A 443 24.28 -5.85 -10.56
N TYR A 444 25.06 -5.86 -11.64
CA TYR A 444 25.94 -4.75 -12.00
C TYR A 444 25.32 -3.93 -13.12
N PHE A 445 25.05 -2.65 -12.83
CA PHE A 445 24.54 -1.70 -13.80
C PHE A 445 25.56 -0.58 -14.02
N GLU A 446 25.89 -0.34 -15.29
CA GLU A 446 26.80 0.72 -15.72
C GLU A 446 26.16 1.56 -16.81
N TRP A 447 26.27 2.89 -16.71
CA TRP A 447 25.85 3.78 -17.81
C TRP A 447 26.57 5.12 -17.82
N ASN A 448 26.94 5.55 -19.02
CA ASN A 448 27.63 6.81 -19.29
C ASN A 448 26.62 7.90 -19.65
N ALA A 449 26.57 8.94 -18.83
CA ALA A 449 25.75 10.12 -19.04
C ALA A 449 26.59 11.26 -19.63
N ASN A 450 26.15 11.83 -20.76
CA ASN A 450 26.65 13.11 -21.24
C ASN A 450 25.85 14.25 -20.57
N ILE A 451 26.53 15.00 -19.72
CA ILE A 451 25.99 16.16 -19.02
C ILE A 451 26.80 17.37 -19.47
N ASN A 452 26.20 18.19 -20.35
CA ASN A 452 26.81 19.40 -20.91
C ASN A 452 28.20 19.20 -21.55
N GLY A 453 28.44 18.05 -22.18
CA GLY A 453 29.71 17.70 -22.84
C GLY A 453 30.70 16.97 -21.94
N ILE A 454 30.41 16.82 -20.65
CA ILE A 454 31.20 16.02 -19.71
C ILE A 454 30.53 14.65 -19.54
N ILE A 455 31.32 13.59 -19.65
CA ILE A 455 30.85 12.20 -19.51
C ILE A 455 31.05 11.76 -18.06
N ILE A 456 29.95 11.49 -17.35
CA ILE A 456 29.94 10.91 -16.01
C ILE A 456 29.40 9.48 -16.09
N GLN A 457 30.16 8.52 -15.54
CA GLN A 457 29.73 7.14 -15.47
C GLN A 457 29.08 6.84 -14.11
N LEU A 458 27.90 6.21 -14.11
CA LEU A 458 27.31 5.62 -12.92
C LEU A 458 27.59 4.12 -12.91
N ARG A 459 28.07 3.61 -11.78
CA ARG A 459 28.21 2.19 -11.44
C ARG A 459 27.38 1.88 -10.20
N THR A 460 26.43 0.97 -10.31
CA THR A 460 25.50 0.69 -9.21
C THR A 460 25.00 -0.75 -9.22
N ASN A 461 24.66 -1.27 -8.04
CA ASN A 461 23.89 -2.51 -7.89
C ASN A 461 22.40 -2.26 -7.57
N VAL A 462 21.96 -1.00 -7.64
CA VAL A 462 20.61 -0.58 -7.32
C VAL A 462 19.85 -0.30 -8.64
N PRO A 463 18.93 -1.18 -9.06
CA PRO A 463 18.21 -1.02 -10.32
C PRO A 463 17.49 0.33 -10.44
N HIS A 464 16.92 0.83 -9.33
CA HIS A 464 16.23 2.13 -9.26
C HIS A 464 17.14 3.31 -9.66
N LEU A 465 18.37 3.34 -9.15
CA LEU A 465 19.31 4.43 -9.45
C LEU A 465 19.68 4.42 -10.94
N TYR A 466 19.93 3.24 -11.49
CA TYR A 466 20.19 3.05 -12.91
C TYR A 466 19.01 3.54 -13.77
N ASP A 467 17.81 3.09 -13.43
CA ASP A 467 16.58 3.41 -14.16
C ASP A 467 16.26 4.91 -14.19
N PHE A 468 16.53 5.63 -13.09
CA PHE A 468 16.35 7.07 -13.04
C PHE A 468 17.45 7.81 -13.81
N TRP A 469 18.68 7.32 -13.71
CA TRP A 469 19.84 7.87 -14.40
C TRP A 469 19.68 7.80 -15.92
N VAL A 470 19.27 6.63 -16.45
CA VAL A 470 19.02 6.41 -17.89
C VAL A 470 17.92 7.33 -18.45
N GLU A 471 16.87 7.57 -17.66
CA GLU A 471 15.75 8.41 -18.06
C GLU A 471 16.14 9.90 -18.10
N ASN A 472 17.00 10.36 -17.18
CA ASN A 472 17.28 11.79 -17.01
C ASN A 472 18.38 12.34 -17.93
N TRP A 473 19.43 11.55 -18.20
CA TRP A 473 20.60 12.06 -18.95
C TRP A 473 20.62 11.58 -20.40
N TYR A 474 21.46 12.20 -21.22
CA TYR A 474 21.69 11.71 -22.58
C TYR A 474 22.77 10.62 -22.55
N PRO A 475 22.63 9.52 -23.30
CA PRO A 475 23.65 8.50 -23.35
C PRO A 475 24.92 9.03 -24.01
N ALA A 476 26.09 8.60 -23.53
CA ALA A 476 27.37 8.80 -24.17
C ALA A 476 27.96 7.45 -24.59
N GLN A 477 28.39 7.31 -25.84
CA GLN A 477 29.25 6.21 -26.25
C GLN A 477 30.70 6.61 -25.96
N LEU A 478 31.42 5.77 -25.21
CA LEU A 478 32.86 5.88 -25.07
C LEU A 478 33.49 4.95 -26.11
N GLU A 479 34.47 5.45 -26.85
CA GLU A 479 35.35 4.61 -27.65
C GLU A 479 36.20 3.75 -26.69
N SER A 480 36.70 2.60 -27.15
CA SER A 480 37.33 1.57 -26.30
C SER A 480 38.51 2.07 -25.44
N ASP A 481 39.08 3.22 -25.78
CA ASP A 481 40.31 3.76 -25.20
C ASP A 481 40.07 5.07 -24.42
N LEU A 482 38.81 5.53 -24.30
CA LEU A 482 38.46 6.77 -23.60
C LEU A 482 37.82 6.48 -22.24
N GLU A 483 38.43 7.02 -21.19
CA GLU A 483 37.86 6.98 -19.83
C GLU A 483 36.76 8.05 -19.66
N PRO A 484 35.74 7.79 -18.82
CA PRO A 484 34.80 8.82 -18.42
C PRO A 484 35.52 9.95 -17.67
N HIS A 485 34.98 11.16 -17.75
CA HIS A 485 35.57 12.32 -17.07
C HIS A 485 35.42 12.25 -15.55
N GLY A 486 34.46 11.46 -15.05
CA GLY A 486 34.26 11.18 -13.64
C GLY A 486 33.38 9.96 -13.44
N ILE A 487 33.49 9.32 -12.27
CA ILE A 487 32.79 8.07 -11.95
C ILE A 487 32.06 8.21 -10.62
N ILE A 488 30.83 7.72 -10.57
CA ILE A 488 30.02 7.60 -9.36
C ILE A 488 29.75 6.13 -9.09
N TYR A 489 30.26 5.61 -7.98
CA TYR A 489 29.85 4.34 -7.40
C TYR A 489 28.72 4.61 -6.42
N ALA A 490 27.54 4.04 -6.66
CA ALA A 490 26.42 4.11 -5.72
C ALA A 490 25.92 2.70 -5.45
N VAL A 491 26.33 2.13 -4.32
CA VAL A 491 26.09 0.73 -3.99
C VAL A 491 25.22 0.60 -2.75
N ASP A 492 24.42 -0.46 -2.70
CA ASP A 492 23.59 -0.81 -1.55
C ASP A 492 23.85 -2.24 -1.07
N GLY A 493 23.54 -2.50 0.20
CA GLY A 493 23.71 -3.81 0.83
C GLY A 493 25.13 -4.17 1.24
N VAL A 494 26.03 -3.20 1.44
CA VAL A 494 27.40 -3.43 1.90
C VAL A 494 27.41 -3.71 3.41
N PRO A 495 27.74 -4.93 3.86
CA PRO A 495 27.65 -5.31 5.28
C PRO A 495 28.60 -4.49 6.15
N GLY A 496 28.13 -4.05 7.32
CA GLY A 496 28.94 -3.31 8.30
C GLY A 496 29.17 -1.83 7.97
N ARG A 497 28.76 -1.34 6.79
CA ARG A 497 28.82 0.07 6.42
C ARG A 497 27.54 0.82 6.84
N THR A 498 27.69 1.99 7.43
CA THR A 498 26.57 2.94 7.55
C THR A 498 26.37 3.71 6.24
N PRO A 499 25.15 4.16 5.91
CA PRO A 499 24.92 4.99 4.73
C PRO A 499 25.78 6.26 4.76
N TYR A 500 26.73 6.38 3.84
CA TYR A 500 27.69 7.48 3.80
C TYR A 500 28.30 7.65 2.40
N ALA A 501 28.64 8.88 2.03
CA ALA A 501 29.19 9.21 0.72
C ALA A 501 30.58 9.85 0.81
N TYR A 502 31.40 9.66 -0.21
CA TYR A 502 32.79 10.09 -0.27
C TYR A 502 33.09 10.66 -1.64
N TYR A 503 33.81 11.77 -1.72
CA TYR A 503 34.25 12.35 -2.98
C TYR A 503 35.75 12.65 -2.95
N ASN A 504 36.46 12.19 -3.98
CA ASN A 504 37.83 12.62 -4.26
C ASN A 504 37.84 13.51 -5.50
N ARG A 505 38.29 14.76 -5.31
CA ARG A 505 38.28 15.78 -6.36
C ARG A 505 39.36 15.57 -7.43
N GLU A 506 40.50 15.01 -7.06
CA GLU A 506 41.64 14.79 -7.98
C GLU A 506 41.31 13.72 -9.02
N MET A 507 40.81 12.59 -8.54
CA MET A 507 40.41 11.43 -9.35
C MET A 507 38.95 11.49 -9.81
N LYS A 508 38.23 12.57 -9.48
CA LYS A 508 36.85 12.85 -9.92
C LYS A 508 35.94 11.64 -9.68
N THR A 509 36.10 11.03 -8.52
CA THR A 509 35.44 9.78 -8.16
C THR A 509 34.58 10.00 -6.92
N ALA A 510 33.30 9.65 -7.02
CA ALA A 510 32.38 9.59 -5.90
C ALA A 510 32.08 8.13 -5.53
N VAL A 511 32.03 7.84 -4.24
CA VAL A 511 31.64 6.52 -3.72
C VAL A 511 30.57 6.71 -2.67
N MET A 512 29.41 6.10 -2.86
CA MET A 512 28.27 6.18 -1.96
C MET A 512 27.87 4.77 -1.52
N PHE A 513 27.92 4.53 -0.21
CA PHE A 513 27.55 3.25 0.39
C PHE A 513 26.14 3.31 0.98
N ASN A 514 25.40 2.22 0.79
CA ASN A 514 24.08 1.97 1.35
C ASN A 514 23.10 3.13 1.08
N THR A 515 23.13 3.64 -0.15
CA THR A 515 22.20 4.66 -0.64
C THR A 515 21.42 4.18 -1.85
N ALA A 516 20.15 4.55 -1.89
CA ALA A 516 19.27 4.36 -3.03
C ALA A 516 18.50 5.64 -3.36
N TYR A 517 18.96 6.80 -2.88
CA TYR A 517 18.29 8.08 -3.13
C TYR A 517 18.83 8.77 -4.38
N TYR A 518 18.06 8.77 -5.46
CA TYR A 518 18.50 9.30 -6.75
C TYR A 518 18.77 10.81 -6.69
N GLY A 519 18.02 11.55 -5.87
CA GLY A 519 18.23 12.99 -5.68
C GLY A 519 19.65 13.36 -5.23
N GLN A 520 20.33 12.51 -4.45
CA GLN A 520 21.73 12.71 -4.05
C GLN A 520 22.69 12.42 -5.21
N VAL A 521 22.52 11.28 -5.88
CA VAL A 521 23.32 10.88 -7.06
C VAL A 521 23.26 11.94 -8.16
N ARG A 522 22.05 12.43 -8.49
CA ARG A 522 21.81 13.54 -9.42
C ARG A 522 22.56 14.80 -9.02
N SER A 523 22.46 15.19 -7.74
CA SER A 523 23.07 16.43 -7.25
C SER A 523 24.60 16.38 -7.36
N TRP A 524 25.19 15.23 -7.05
CA TRP A 524 26.64 15.03 -7.15
C TRP A 524 27.12 15.03 -8.59
N ALA A 525 26.39 14.40 -9.51
CA ALA A 525 26.68 14.46 -10.94
C ALA A 525 26.73 15.90 -11.46
N LEU A 526 25.71 16.71 -11.13
CA LEU A 526 25.68 18.13 -11.49
C LEU A 526 26.85 18.91 -10.86
N GLY A 527 27.20 18.60 -9.61
CA GLY A 527 28.34 19.17 -8.89
C GLY A 527 29.68 18.88 -9.53
N MET A 528 29.93 17.61 -9.87
CA MET A 528 31.14 17.15 -10.56
C MET A 528 31.27 17.82 -11.93
N VAL A 529 30.18 17.86 -12.70
CA VAL A 529 30.18 18.49 -14.02
C VAL A 529 30.40 19.99 -13.91
N ALA A 530 29.87 20.67 -12.89
CA ALA A 530 30.14 22.08 -12.65
C ALA A 530 31.62 22.33 -12.34
N ASP A 531 32.24 21.57 -11.42
CA ASP A 531 33.68 21.72 -11.12
C ASP A 531 34.54 21.45 -12.36
N LEU A 532 34.22 20.42 -13.15
CA LEU A 532 34.95 20.07 -14.37
C LEU A 532 34.77 21.11 -15.48
N SER A 533 33.54 21.55 -15.73
CA SER A 533 33.23 22.49 -16.81
C SER A 533 33.77 23.89 -16.51
N GLU A 534 33.81 24.30 -15.24
CA GLU A 534 34.40 25.58 -14.86
C GLU A 534 35.92 25.60 -15.10
N ARG A 535 36.60 24.47 -14.90
CA ARG A 535 38.05 24.35 -15.15
C ARG A 535 38.41 24.18 -16.62
N LEU A 536 37.59 23.43 -17.36
CA LEU A 536 37.93 22.98 -18.72
C LEU A 536 37.29 23.83 -19.81
N LEU A 537 36.11 24.40 -19.57
CA LEU A 537 35.23 24.91 -20.62
C LEU A 537 34.68 26.34 -20.35
N ASP A 538 35.07 26.99 -19.25
CA ASP A 538 34.55 28.31 -18.81
C ASP A 538 33.01 28.34 -18.76
N VAL A 539 32.42 27.24 -18.25
CA VAL A 539 30.96 27.09 -18.10
C VAL A 539 30.61 26.90 -16.64
N HIS A 540 29.71 27.73 -16.12
CA HIS A 540 29.47 27.83 -14.69
C HIS A 540 28.13 27.24 -14.26
N GLY A 541 28.12 26.52 -13.15
CA GLY A 541 26.90 25.94 -12.59
C GLY A 541 26.13 26.94 -11.74
N VAL A 542 24.88 27.24 -12.10
CA VAL A 542 24.00 28.14 -11.34
C VAL A 542 22.73 27.40 -10.92
N ARG A 543 22.41 27.45 -9.62
CA ARG A 543 21.19 26.86 -9.06
C ARG A 543 19.98 27.78 -9.27
N ALA A 544 19.47 27.82 -10.50
CA ALA A 544 18.33 28.64 -10.90
C ALA A 544 17.22 27.81 -11.56
N ALA A 545 15.98 28.25 -11.40
CA ALA A 545 14.90 27.85 -12.29
C ALA A 545 14.82 28.88 -13.43
N CYS A 546 14.70 28.46 -14.68
CA CYS A 546 14.84 29.34 -15.83
C CYS A 546 13.68 29.17 -16.82
N LEU A 547 13.06 30.30 -17.17
CA LEU A 547 12.01 30.40 -18.18
C LEU A 547 12.48 31.28 -19.32
N ASP A 548 12.07 30.95 -20.54
CA ASP A 548 12.36 31.68 -21.76
C ASP A 548 11.09 32.34 -22.30
N TYR A 549 11.22 33.59 -22.75
CA TYR A 549 10.18 34.33 -23.46
C TYR A 549 10.80 34.89 -24.73
N ASP A 550 10.43 34.30 -25.87
CA ASP A 550 10.93 34.70 -27.19
C ASP A 550 12.47 34.80 -27.28
N GLY A 551 13.17 33.79 -26.76
CA GLY A 551 14.64 33.74 -26.77
C GLY A 551 15.33 34.62 -25.73
N LYS A 552 14.56 35.21 -24.80
CA LYS A 552 15.05 35.96 -23.62
C LYS A 552 14.65 35.20 -22.35
N ALA A 553 15.64 34.72 -21.62
CA ALA A 553 15.45 33.99 -20.38
C ALA A 553 15.51 34.87 -19.13
N ILE A 554 14.71 34.50 -18.13
CA ILE A 554 14.81 34.96 -16.76
C ILE A 554 15.26 33.82 -15.84
N ALA A 555 16.28 34.08 -15.02
CA ALA A 555 16.78 33.12 -14.02
C ALA A 555 16.23 33.46 -12.63
N LEU A 556 15.43 32.56 -12.06
CA LEU A 556 14.86 32.67 -10.72
C LEU A 556 15.82 32.04 -9.69
N ILE A 557 16.30 32.85 -8.76
CA ILE A 557 17.27 32.44 -7.73
C ILE A 557 16.69 32.74 -6.36
N GLY A 558 16.82 31.79 -5.45
CA GLY A 558 16.38 31.96 -4.07
C GLY A 558 16.82 30.80 -3.17
N PRO A 559 16.95 31.05 -1.86
CA PRO A 559 17.39 30.06 -0.90
C PRO A 559 16.36 28.95 -0.71
N LYS A 560 16.80 27.82 -0.15
CA LYS A 560 15.93 26.67 0.13
C LYS A 560 14.79 27.09 1.06
N GLY A 561 13.55 26.78 0.67
CA GLY A 561 12.34 27.10 1.44
C GLY A 561 11.63 28.38 1.03
N LEU A 562 12.25 29.26 0.23
CA LEU A 562 11.65 30.54 -0.19
C LEU A 562 10.67 30.40 -1.37
N LYS A 563 9.94 29.28 -1.43
CA LYS A 563 8.87 29.04 -2.43
C LYS A 563 9.28 29.19 -3.90
N ARG A 564 10.58 29.12 -4.25
CA ARG A 564 11.08 29.18 -5.65
C ARG A 564 10.38 28.18 -6.57
N GLY A 565 10.22 26.93 -6.11
CA GLY A 565 9.53 25.89 -6.88
C GLY A 565 8.07 26.25 -7.19
N SER A 566 7.31 26.70 -6.20
CA SER A 566 5.93 27.16 -6.39
C SER A 566 5.85 28.43 -7.26
N THR A 567 6.81 29.35 -7.15
CA THR A 567 6.89 30.51 -8.06
C THR A 567 7.13 30.06 -9.49
N PHE A 568 8.08 29.14 -9.71
CA PHE A 568 8.36 28.58 -11.03
C PHE A 568 7.12 27.89 -11.63
N ILE A 569 6.40 27.06 -10.86
CA ILE A 569 5.19 26.36 -11.33
C ILE A 569 4.11 27.35 -11.78
N ARG A 570 3.90 28.44 -11.04
CA ARG A 570 2.97 29.50 -11.46
C ARG A 570 3.41 30.20 -12.74
N MET A 571 4.70 30.30 -12.99
CA MET A 571 5.21 30.82 -14.26
C MET A 571 5.04 29.80 -15.39
N LEU A 572 5.12 28.50 -15.11
CA LEU A 572 4.83 27.46 -16.12
C LEU A 572 3.40 27.56 -16.65
N GLU A 573 2.46 28.05 -15.83
CA GLU A 573 1.08 28.32 -16.26
C GLU A 573 0.99 29.48 -17.27
N ASP A 574 2.09 30.20 -17.58
CA ASP A 574 2.14 31.18 -18.66
C ASP A 574 2.20 30.58 -20.06
N ASP A 575 1.26 30.94 -20.93
CA ASP A 575 1.24 30.47 -22.32
C ASP A 575 2.34 31.10 -23.16
N ASP A 576 2.84 32.27 -22.78
CA ASP A 576 3.94 32.94 -23.48
C ASP A 576 5.32 32.44 -23.05
N SER A 577 5.40 31.62 -21.99
CA SER A 577 6.66 31.09 -21.50
C SER A 577 7.03 29.76 -22.15
N ASN A 578 8.32 29.59 -22.38
CA ASN A 578 8.98 28.34 -22.69
C ASN A 578 9.86 27.90 -21.51
N PHE A 579 10.10 26.61 -21.37
CA PHE A 579 10.73 26.02 -20.20
C PHE A 579 12.19 25.65 -20.49
N VAL A 580 13.11 26.16 -19.66
CA VAL A 580 14.53 25.81 -19.75
C VAL A 580 14.90 24.78 -18.68
N THR A 581 14.74 25.11 -17.41
CA THR A 581 15.07 24.21 -16.27
C THR A 581 14.31 24.59 -15.00
N ASN A 582 14.11 23.66 -14.07
CA ASN A 582 13.39 23.88 -12.81
C ASN A 582 14.30 24.06 -11.58
N ASP A 583 15.59 23.72 -11.66
CA ASP A 583 16.49 23.71 -10.50
C ASP A 583 17.95 24.10 -10.78
N PHE A 584 18.48 23.75 -11.96
CA PHE A 584 19.90 23.92 -12.27
C PHE A 584 20.15 24.26 -13.74
N VAL A 585 21.08 25.19 -14.00
CA VAL A 585 21.49 25.60 -15.34
C VAL A 585 23.00 25.74 -15.45
N PHE A 586 23.56 25.40 -16.61
CA PHE A 586 24.93 25.75 -16.96
C PHE A 586 24.95 27.07 -17.73
N VAL A 587 25.77 28.01 -17.30
CA VAL A 587 25.85 29.35 -17.90
C VAL A 587 27.17 29.52 -18.62
N ARG A 588 27.10 29.85 -19.91
CA ARG A 588 28.26 30.26 -20.72
C ARG A 588 28.22 31.74 -20.97
N TYR A 589 29.36 32.40 -20.76
CA TYR A 589 29.50 33.81 -21.05
C TYR A 589 30.08 34.02 -22.45
N ARG A 590 29.45 34.91 -23.21
CA ARG A 590 29.99 35.52 -24.42
C ARG A 590 30.14 37.01 -24.15
N ALA A 591 30.94 37.71 -24.96
CA ALA A 591 31.33 39.11 -24.71
C ALA A 591 30.19 40.04 -24.23
N SER A 592 28.96 39.86 -24.74
CA SER A 592 27.79 40.66 -24.38
C SER A 592 26.58 39.88 -23.85
N ASP A 593 26.65 38.55 -23.68
CA ASP A 593 25.48 37.72 -23.36
C ASP A 593 25.84 36.55 -22.42
N ALA A 594 24.89 36.16 -21.56
CA ALA A 594 24.91 34.91 -20.80
C ALA A 594 23.95 33.90 -21.42
N VAL A 595 24.42 32.69 -21.72
CA VAL A 595 23.61 31.62 -22.32
C VAL A 595 23.38 30.52 -21.30
N ALA A 596 22.12 30.25 -20.98
CA ALA A 596 21.64 29.17 -20.15
C ALA A 596 21.51 27.88 -20.97
N ASP A 597 22.16 26.80 -20.54
CA ASP A 597 22.04 25.44 -21.06
C ASP A 597 21.35 24.54 -20.04
N ALA A 598 20.26 23.90 -20.45
CA ALA A 598 19.53 22.93 -19.63
C ALA A 598 20.33 21.61 -19.53
N PRO A 599 20.72 21.19 -18.31
CA PRO A 599 21.52 19.97 -18.15
C PRO A 599 20.72 18.68 -18.27
N GLU A 600 19.44 18.72 -17.88
CA GLU A 600 18.60 17.55 -17.68
C GLU A 600 17.57 17.38 -18.81
N ARG A 601 17.20 16.13 -19.10
CA ARG A 601 16.08 15.83 -20.03
C ARG A 601 14.74 16.02 -19.37
N LYS A 602 14.65 15.78 -18.05
CA LYS A 602 13.41 15.73 -17.29
C LYS A 602 13.48 16.67 -16.11
N PHE A 603 12.34 17.18 -15.68
CA PHE A 603 12.23 17.98 -14.47
C PHE A 603 12.06 17.08 -13.26
N TYR A 604 12.97 17.20 -12.31
CA TYR A 604 12.90 16.46 -11.05
C TYR A 604 12.10 17.24 -9.98
N PHE A 605 10.77 17.14 -10.05
CA PHE A 605 9.83 17.89 -9.23
C PHE A 605 9.63 17.31 -7.84
N LYS A 606 9.31 18.15 -6.86
CA LYS A 606 8.64 17.70 -5.63
C LYS A 606 7.18 17.43 -5.95
N THR A 607 6.67 16.27 -5.61
CA THR A 607 5.27 15.91 -5.87
C THR A 607 4.29 16.58 -4.91
N VAL A 608 4.79 17.12 -3.78
CA VAL A 608 3.97 17.89 -2.81
C VAL A 608 3.19 19.04 -3.45
N ILE A 609 3.64 19.52 -4.62
CA ILE A 609 2.98 20.56 -5.39
C ILE A 609 1.58 20.15 -5.87
N ALA A 610 1.31 18.84 -6.01
CA ALA A 610 -0.01 18.33 -6.38
C ALA A 610 -1.10 18.79 -5.42
N LYS A 611 -0.76 19.05 -4.15
CA LYS A 611 -1.70 19.57 -3.16
C LYS A 611 -2.29 20.92 -3.58
N ASP A 612 -1.43 21.84 -4.01
CA ASP A 612 -1.83 23.20 -4.42
C ASP A 612 -2.21 23.25 -5.91
N HIS A 613 -1.73 22.31 -6.71
CA HIS A 613 -1.95 22.22 -8.15
C HIS A 613 -2.36 20.79 -8.57
N PRO A 614 -3.62 20.34 -8.28
CA PRO A 614 -4.04 18.95 -8.48
C PRO A 614 -3.96 18.43 -9.92
N HIS A 615 -3.95 19.33 -10.91
CA HIS A 615 -3.80 18.94 -12.32
C HIS A 615 -2.43 18.28 -12.63
N TYR A 616 -1.40 18.52 -11.80
CA TYR A 616 -0.10 17.84 -11.92
C TYR A 616 -0.15 16.37 -11.52
N GLU A 617 -1.17 15.91 -10.77
CA GLU A 617 -1.33 14.49 -10.43
C GLU A 617 -1.30 13.61 -11.68
N ARG A 618 -2.02 14.01 -12.74
CA ARG A 618 -2.05 13.27 -14.02
C ARG A 618 -0.70 13.19 -14.72
N ILE A 619 0.15 14.19 -14.50
CA ILE A 619 1.52 14.23 -15.04
C ILE A 619 2.40 13.29 -14.21
N PHE A 620 2.26 13.32 -12.89
CA PHE A 620 2.96 12.42 -11.98
C PHE A 620 2.55 10.96 -12.17
N ASP A 621 1.28 10.69 -12.48
CA ASP A 621 0.75 9.35 -12.79
C ASP A 621 1.48 8.66 -13.96
N ARG A 622 2.14 9.45 -14.81
CA ARG A 622 2.91 8.96 -15.96
C ARG A 622 4.41 9.07 -15.78
N SER A 623 4.85 9.69 -14.69
CA SER A 623 6.26 9.99 -14.40
C SER A 623 6.87 8.92 -13.51
N LYS A 624 8.18 8.70 -13.61
CA LYS A 624 8.89 7.92 -12.58
C LYS A 624 8.88 8.70 -11.28
N CYS A 625 8.45 8.10 -10.19
CA CYS A 625 8.41 8.74 -8.89
C CYS A 625 9.19 7.95 -7.84
N GLU A 626 9.75 8.66 -6.87
CA GLU A 626 10.38 8.06 -5.69
C GLU A 626 9.90 8.76 -4.42
N ASN A 627 9.91 8.04 -3.31
CA ASN A 627 9.43 8.49 -1.99
C ASN A 627 7.94 8.88 -1.96
N VAL A 628 7.13 8.42 -2.91
CA VAL A 628 5.67 8.61 -2.87
C VAL A 628 5.07 7.67 -1.83
N VAL A 629 4.14 8.18 -1.03
CA VAL A 629 3.57 7.41 0.09
C VAL A 629 2.41 6.57 -0.40
N THR A 630 2.54 5.24 -0.36
CA THR A 630 1.47 4.28 -0.71
C THR A 630 0.83 3.61 0.49
N LYS A 631 1.47 3.71 1.67
CA LYS A 631 0.97 3.16 2.92
C LYS A 631 1.10 4.21 4.02
N ARG A 632 0.15 4.20 4.96
CA ARG A 632 0.14 5.16 6.07
C ARG A 632 1.41 5.09 6.94
N SER A 633 2.03 3.90 7.06
CA SER A 633 3.28 3.71 7.80
C SER A 633 4.45 4.54 7.26
N ASP A 634 4.43 4.87 5.97
CA ASP A 634 5.54 5.50 5.26
C ASP A 634 5.36 7.02 5.18
N TRP A 635 4.31 7.53 5.83
CA TRP A 635 4.01 8.95 5.91
C TRP A 635 5.07 9.70 6.73
N THR A 636 5.73 10.67 6.12
CA THR A 636 6.80 11.46 6.78
C THR A 636 6.50 12.96 6.81
N ASN A 637 5.48 13.42 6.09
CA ASN A 637 5.08 14.83 6.09
C ASN A 637 4.12 15.15 7.25
N THR A 638 4.68 15.36 8.45
CA THR A 638 3.91 15.64 9.67
C THR A 638 3.04 16.89 9.59
N ASP A 639 3.43 17.89 8.79
CA ASP A 639 2.69 19.15 8.63
C ASP A 639 1.33 18.92 7.95
N GLU A 640 1.15 17.77 7.29
CA GLU A 640 -0.01 17.41 6.48
C GLU A 640 -0.79 16.23 7.07
N MET A 641 -0.54 15.88 8.34
CA MET A 641 -1.18 14.75 8.99
C MET A 641 -2.55 15.15 9.55
N SER A 642 -3.62 14.55 9.03
CA SER A 642 -5.02 14.70 9.48
C SER A 642 -5.62 13.34 9.87
N GLU A 643 -6.85 13.35 10.43
CA GLU A 643 -7.60 12.13 10.73
C GLU A 643 -8.02 11.35 9.47
N GLU A 644 -8.27 12.07 8.36
CA GLU A 644 -8.68 11.52 7.07
C GLU A 644 -7.63 11.82 5.98
N LEU A 645 -6.76 10.86 5.67
CA LEU A 645 -5.76 10.97 4.60
C LEU A 645 -6.27 10.33 3.29
N PRO A 646 -5.75 10.73 2.12
CA PRO A 646 -6.12 10.13 0.82
C PRO A 646 -6.03 8.60 0.81
N LEU A 647 -4.99 8.04 1.43
CA LEU A 647 -4.80 6.60 1.56
C LEU A 647 -5.89 5.94 2.44
N ASP A 648 -6.40 6.65 3.45
CA ASP A 648 -7.49 6.16 4.31
C ASP A 648 -8.85 6.17 3.60
N LEU A 649 -8.95 6.93 2.51
CA LEU A 649 -10.09 7.09 1.61
C LEU A 649 -9.99 6.18 0.38
N GLY A 650 -8.95 5.33 0.30
CA GLY A 650 -8.76 4.36 -0.77
C GLY A 650 -8.01 4.88 -2.00
N GLU A 651 -7.35 6.05 -1.92
CA GLU A 651 -6.40 6.44 -2.96
C GLU A 651 -5.17 5.52 -2.91
N PRO A 652 -4.64 5.05 -4.06
CA PRO A 652 -3.52 4.09 -4.11
C PRO A 652 -2.17 4.70 -3.69
N TYR A 653 -2.04 6.02 -3.71
CA TYR A 653 -0.83 6.77 -3.35
C TYR A 653 -1.18 8.19 -2.90
N CYS A 654 -0.26 8.82 -2.19
CA CYS A 654 -0.33 10.21 -1.77
C CYS A 654 0.96 10.95 -2.15
N TYR A 655 0.82 11.89 -3.08
CA TYR A 655 1.94 12.70 -3.59
C TYR A 655 2.50 13.72 -2.60
N TRP A 656 1.74 14.07 -1.56
CA TRP A 656 2.17 15.01 -0.52
C TRP A 656 2.45 14.35 0.83
N GLY A 657 2.35 13.02 0.93
CA GLY A 657 2.60 12.28 2.17
C GLY A 657 4.07 12.32 2.65
N SER A 658 4.99 12.69 1.76
CA SER A 658 6.42 12.87 2.06
C SER A 658 6.93 14.19 1.48
N LYS A 659 7.73 14.93 2.26
CA LYS A 659 8.39 16.17 1.80
C LYS A 659 9.50 15.91 0.78
N ASP A 660 9.96 14.66 0.70
CA ASP A 660 11.00 14.17 -0.18
C ASP A 660 10.44 13.34 -1.33
N SER A 661 9.12 13.28 -1.48
CA SER A 661 8.47 12.67 -2.65
C SER A 661 8.76 13.47 -3.91
N ARG A 662 9.20 12.77 -4.96
CA ARG A 662 9.72 13.36 -6.20
C ARG A 662 9.15 12.64 -7.42
N ALA A 663 8.95 13.41 -8.49
CA ALA A 663 8.56 12.90 -9.81
C ALA A 663 9.52 13.42 -10.88
N MET A 664 9.95 12.53 -11.77
CA MET A 664 10.76 12.85 -12.94
C MET A 664 9.85 13.07 -14.15
N VAL A 665 9.50 14.33 -14.36
CA VAL A 665 8.49 14.78 -15.31
C VAL A 665 9.13 15.11 -16.64
N ASP A 666 8.56 14.60 -17.74
CA ASP A 666 8.88 15.11 -19.06
C ASP A 666 8.34 16.54 -19.22
N PRO A 667 9.19 17.56 -19.47
CA PRO A 667 8.73 18.93 -19.60
C PRO A 667 7.75 19.10 -20.78
N ALA A 668 7.81 18.24 -21.80
CA ALA A 668 6.87 18.27 -22.92
C ALA A 668 5.46 17.85 -22.51
N TRP A 669 5.26 17.14 -21.40
CA TRP A 669 3.93 16.75 -20.92
C TRP A 669 3.17 17.90 -20.24
N ILE A 670 3.86 19.00 -19.91
CA ILE A 670 3.23 20.14 -19.23
C ILE A 670 2.46 21.02 -20.23
N LYS A 671 3.09 21.45 -21.34
CA LYS A 671 2.46 22.28 -22.38
C LYS A 671 2.79 21.88 -23.83
N GLY A 672 3.37 20.69 -24.03
CA GLY A 672 3.79 20.20 -25.34
C GLY A 672 5.28 20.42 -25.63
N PRO A 673 5.85 19.67 -26.59
CA PRO A 673 7.30 19.66 -26.86
C PRO A 673 7.83 21.01 -27.40
N HIS A 674 6.99 21.79 -28.07
CA HIS A 674 7.37 23.11 -28.62
C HIS A 674 7.65 24.16 -27.54
N LYS A 675 7.24 23.91 -26.29
CA LYS A 675 7.52 24.78 -25.14
C LYS A 675 8.84 24.45 -24.45
N VAL A 676 9.56 23.39 -24.85
CA VAL A 676 10.81 22.98 -24.20
C VAL A 676 12.01 23.60 -24.92
N VAL A 677 12.80 24.38 -24.19
CA VAL A 677 13.96 25.10 -24.72
C VAL A 677 15.23 24.59 -24.03
N LYS A 678 16.13 23.97 -24.80
CA LYS A 678 17.41 23.47 -24.25
C LYS A 678 18.41 24.59 -23.96
N ARG A 679 18.28 25.73 -24.64
CA ARG A 679 19.22 26.85 -24.59
C ARG A 679 18.52 28.19 -24.75
N SER A 680 18.79 29.14 -23.87
CA SER A 680 18.27 30.52 -23.97
C SER A 680 19.26 31.56 -23.45
N ARG A 681 19.07 32.84 -23.81
CA ARG A 681 19.92 33.97 -23.37
C ARG A 681 19.35 34.59 -22.12
N ILE A 682 20.07 34.52 -21.00
CA ILE A 682 19.65 35.15 -19.75
C ILE A 682 19.72 36.67 -19.93
N LYS A 683 18.56 37.33 -19.82
CA LYS A 683 18.44 38.80 -19.86
C LYS A 683 18.16 39.41 -18.50
N ALA A 684 17.50 38.66 -17.62
CA ALA A 684 17.23 39.10 -16.26
C ALA A 684 17.49 37.99 -15.23
N VAL A 685 17.90 38.39 -14.04
CA VAL A 685 18.02 37.54 -12.85
C VAL A 685 17.05 38.05 -11.80
N ALA A 686 16.12 37.19 -11.37
CA ALA A 686 15.17 37.47 -10.32
C ALA A 686 15.62 36.83 -9.00
N LEU A 687 16.08 37.66 -8.07
CA LEU A 687 16.47 37.29 -6.72
C LEU A 687 15.21 37.34 -5.83
N LEU A 688 14.67 36.19 -5.49
CA LEU A 688 13.46 36.09 -4.68
C LEU A 688 13.75 36.50 -3.23
N ALA A 689 12.87 37.31 -2.65
CA ALA A 689 12.91 37.76 -1.26
C ALA A 689 11.53 37.68 -0.62
N TYR A 690 11.46 37.51 0.70
CA TYR A 690 10.21 37.59 1.47
C TYR A 690 10.34 38.67 2.55
N GLU A 691 9.90 39.89 2.23
CA GLU A 691 10.09 41.09 3.05
C GLU A 691 8.81 41.94 3.06
N PRO A 692 7.80 41.65 3.90
CA PRO A 692 6.47 42.28 3.83
C PRO A 692 6.41 43.82 3.74
N ASN A 693 7.42 44.53 4.24
CA ASN A 693 7.47 45.99 4.25
C ASN A 693 8.40 46.61 3.18
N ALA A 694 8.95 45.80 2.28
CA ALA A 694 9.86 46.25 1.21
C ALA A 694 9.12 46.40 -0.14
N PRO A 695 9.67 47.19 -1.09
CA PRO A 695 9.09 47.31 -2.43
C PRO A 695 8.89 45.95 -3.12
N ALA A 696 7.85 45.85 -3.96
CA ALA A 696 7.52 44.65 -4.71
C ALA A 696 8.65 44.20 -5.66
N VAL A 697 9.25 45.15 -6.38
CA VAL A 697 10.36 44.92 -7.30
C VAL A 697 11.38 46.04 -7.13
N GLN A 698 12.65 45.67 -7.05
CA GLN A 698 13.77 46.60 -7.00
C GLN A 698 14.82 46.17 -8.02
N LYS A 699 15.17 47.03 -8.98
CA LYS A 699 16.35 46.82 -9.84
C LYS A 699 17.60 47.07 -8.99
N LEU A 700 18.54 46.15 -9.02
CA LEU A 700 19.78 46.22 -8.27
C LEU A 700 20.92 46.65 -9.19
N SER A 701 21.89 47.39 -8.66
CA SER A 701 23.19 47.52 -9.34
C SER A 701 23.90 46.17 -9.33
N GLN A 702 24.94 46.03 -10.17
CA GLN A 702 25.77 44.82 -10.21
C GLN A 702 26.37 44.51 -8.84
N GLU A 703 26.84 45.55 -8.12
CA GLU A 703 27.47 45.43 -6.80
C GLU A 703 26.44 45.03 -5.74
N ASP A 704 25.27 45.68 -5.70
CA ASP A 704 24.20 45.35 -4.74
C ASP A 704 23.69 43.92 -4.92
N ALA A 705 23.55 43.48 -6.17
CA ALA A 705 23.12 42.12 -6.48
C ALA A 705 24.15 41.08 -6.03
N LEU A 706 25.44 41.36 -6.23
CA LEU A 706 26.54 40.50 -5.81
C LEU A 706 26.65 40.43 -4.28
N GLU A 707 26.51 41.56 -3.60
CA GLU A 707 26.48 41.61 -2.13
C GLU A 707 25.30 40.80 -1.59
N TYR A 708 24.10 41.01 -2.13
CA TYR A 708 22.88 40.33 -1.67
C TYR A 708 22.99 38.80 -1.73
N ILE A 709 23.49 38.24 -2.83
CA ILE A 709 23.65 36.79 -2.96
C ILE A 709 24.81 36.24 -2.12
N THR A 710 25.83 37.05 -1.82
CA THR A 710 27.03 36.64 -1.08
C THR A 710 26.74 36.66 0.41
N GLU A 711 26.14 37.74 0.92
CA GLU A 711 25.66 37.78 2.30
C GLU A 711 24.56 36.73 2.52
N GLY A 712 23.67 36.60 1.53
CA GLY A 712 22.60 35.62 1.53
C GLY A 712 21.73 35.70 2.78
N LYS A 713 21.40 36.92 3.21
CA LYS A 713 20.55 37.18 4.37
C LYS A 713 19.07 37.09 3.97
N TYR A 714 18.34 36.12 4.53
CA TYR A 714 16.92 35.90 4.19
C TYR A 714 16.07 35.48 5.37
N ARG A 715 14.75 35.55 5.19
CA ARG A 715 13.72 35.03 6.11
C ARG A 715 12.77 34.11 5.36
N LEU A 716 12.13 33.19 6.08
CA LEU A 716 11.09 32.33 5.56
C LEU A 716 9.72 32.71 6.16
N PRO A 717 8.63 32.50 5.43
CA PRO A 717 7.28 32.63 5.99
C PRO A 717 7.02 31.55 7.06
N SER A 718 6.36 31.91 8.17
CA SER A 718 5.84 30.96 9.17
C SER A 718 4.35 31.20 9.46
N GLY A 719 3.65 30.19 9.97
CA GLY A 719 2.22 30.30 10.31
C GLY A 719 1.90 31.33 11.41
N SER A 720 2.91 31.78 12.17
CA SER A 720 2.82 32.76 13.25
C SER A 720 3.58 34.08 13.00
N GLY A 721 4.10 34.30 11.77
CA GLY A 721 4.86 35.50 11.42
C GLY A 721 6.07 35.24 10.51
N MET A 722 7.24 35.74 10.91
CA MET A 722 8.51 35.53 10.19
C MET A 722 9.46 34.65 11.00
N THR A 723 10.23 33.78 10.32
CA THR A 723 11.35 33.10 10.98
C THR A 723 12.49 34.09 11.31
N PRO A 724 13.39 33.74 12.25
CA PRO A 724 14.66 34.45 12.41
C PRO A 724 15.42 34.58 11.08
N PHE A 725 16.24 35.62 10.95
CA PHE A 725 17.13 35.76 9.80
C PHE A 725 18.09 34.56 9.74
N LYS A 726 18.20 33.98 8.55
CA LYS A 726 19.28 33.07 8.18
C LYS A 726 20.27 33.83 7.32
N GLN A 727 21.55 33.51 7.47
CA GLN A 727 22.63 34.09 6.68
C GLN A 727 23.38 32.94 6.02
N GLN A 728 23.15 32.76 4.72
CA GLN A 728 23.81 31.74 3.91
C GLN A 728 23.83 32.18 2.45
N PRO A 729 24.99 32.21 1.78
CA PRO A 729 25.11 32.60 0.38
C PRO A 729 24.15 31.83 -0.54
N PHE A 730 23.66 32.47 -1.60
CA PHE A 730 22.74 31.87 -2.59
C PHE A 730 23.48 31.07 -3.67
N PHE A 731 24.69 30.63 -3.35
CA PHE A 731 25.56 29.88 -4.24
C PHE A 731 25.04 28.45 -4.47
N ASN A 732 25.62 27.80 -5.46
CA ASN A 732 25.29 26.42 -5.81
C ASN A 732 25.66 25.44 -4.66
N PRO A 733 24.67 24.79 -4.00
CA PRO A 733 24.92 23.85 -2.91
C PRO A 733 25.38 22.47 -3.38
N TYR A 734 25.46 22.22 -4.69
CA TYR A 734 25.89 20.94 -5.25
C TYR A 734 27.39 20.88 -5.52
N LEU A 735 28.13 21.98 -5.39
CA LEU A 735 29.57 21.99 -5.64
C LEU A 735 30.30 21.11 -4.64
N LEU A 736 31.24 20.32 -5.14
CA LEU A 736 32.01 19.37 -4.36
C LEU A 736 33.46 19.88 -4.24
N GLY A 737 33.86 20.34 -3.05
CA GLY A 737 35.20 20.87 -2.79
C GLY A 737 35.28 21.82 -1.59
N ASP A 738 36.43 22.48 -1.43
CA ASP A 738 36.71 23.41 -0.33
C ASP A 738 35.73 24.61 -0.33
N PRO A 739 35.04 24.89 0.79
CA PRO A 739 34.03 25.94 0.86
C PRO A 739 34.53 27.36 0.54
N VAL A 740 35.79 27.68 0.83
CA VAL A 740 36.37 29.02 0.62
C VAL A 740 36.64 29.23 -0.85
N ASP A 741 37.35 28.30 -1.49
CA ASP A 741 37.65 28.35 -2.93
C ASP A 741 36.37 28.38 -3.78
N LEU A 742 35.36 27.58 -3.40
CA LEU A 742 34.07 27.54 -4.07
C LEU A 742 33.28 28.84 -3.90
N GLY A 743 33.40 29.51 -2.75
CA GLY A 743 32.77 30.80 -2.48
C GLY A 743 33.29 31.91 -3.40
N ASP A 744 34.60 32.02 -3.54
CA ASP A 744 35.23 33.02 -4.42
C ASP A 744 34.95 32.75 -5.90
N LEU A 745 34.96 31.47 -6.29
CA LEU A 745 34.59 31.05 -7.63
C LEU A 745 33.14 31.44 -7.96
N GLN A 746 32.19 31.09 -7.09
CA GLN A 746 30.78 31.45 -7.29
C GLN A 746 30.57 32.97 -7.31
N ARG A 747 31.27 33.72 -6.44
CA ARG A 747 31.22 35.20 -6.46
C ARG A 747 31.66 35.77 -7.81
N ARG A 748 32.76 35.26 -8.39
CA ARG A 748 33.21 35.66 -9.74
C ARG A 748 32.17 35.29 -10.81
N ASN A 749 31.60 34.09 -10.73
CA ASN A 749 30.61 33.61 -11.69
C ASN A 749 29.37 34.53 -11.70
N PHE A 750 28.84 34.88 -10.53
CA PHE A 750 27.71 35.79 -10.42
C PHE A 750 28.05 37.23 -10.81
N HIS A 751 29.26 37.70 -10.51
CA HIS A 751 29.72 39.00 -10.99
C HIS A 751 29.67 39.07 -12.52
N GLN A 752 30.09 38.02 -13.23
CA GLN A 752 29.97 37.94 -14.69
C GLN A 752 28.51 37.93 -15.16
N LEU A 753 27.64 37.16 -14.47
CA LEU A 753 26.22 37.11 -14.79
C LEU A 753 25.57 38.49 -14.72
N PHE A 754 25.80 39.22 -13.63
CA PHE A 754 25.22 40.54 -13.40
C PHE A 754 25.83 41.64 -14.27
N ARG A 755 26.97 41.37 -14.94
CA ARG A 755 27.53 42.28 -15.95
C ARG A 755 26.72 42.28 -17.24
N VAL A 756 26.10 41.14 -17.59
CA VAL A 756 25.44 40.93 -18.89
C VAL A 756 23.93 40.67 -18.78
N ALA A 757 23.39 40.55 -17.57
CA ALA A 757 21.98 40.39 -17.28
C ALA A 757 21.53 41.33 -16.15
N ASP A 758 20.35 41.92 -16.29
CA ASP A 758 19.78 42.82 -15.29
C ASP A 758 19.36 42.05 -14.03
N ALA A 759 19.75 42.53 -12.84
CA ALA A 759 19.38 41.91 -11.58
C ALA A 759 18.20 42.64 -10.91
N TYR A 760 17.20 41.86 -10.49
CA TYR A 760 16.00 42.36 -9.81
C TYR A 760 15.76 41.59 -8.53
N LYS A 761 15.58 42.31 -7.42
CA LYS A 761 15.03 41.74 -6.18
C LYS A 761 13.51 41.72 -6.29
N ILE A 762 12.92 40.52 -6.19
CA ILE A 762 11.47 40.31 -6.27
C ILE A 762 10.94 39.89 -4.91
N ASN A 763 10.18 40.77 -4.29
CA ASN A 763 9.58 40.54 -2.99
C ASN A 763 8.24 39.81 -3.12
N ILE A 764 8.26 38.49 -2.95
CA ILE A 764 7.08 37.64 -3.09
C ILE A 764 6.04 37.86 -1.97
N ALA A 765 6.37 38.60 -0.91
CA ALA A 765 5.40 38.98 0.13
C ALA A 765 4.56 40.20 -0.27
N ALA A 766 5.12 41.11 -1.07
CA ALA A 766 4.46 42.36 -1.47
C ALA A 766 3.75 42.26 -2.83
N ILE A 767 3.86 41.12 -3.53
CA ILE A 767 3.20 40.88 -4.81
C ILE A 767 2.06 39.86 -4.62
N PRO A 768 0.80 40.23 -4.90
CA PRO A 768 -0.29 39.28 -4.93
C PRO A 768 0.00 38.13 -5.89
N SER A 769 -0.38 36.91 -5.50
CA SER A 769 -0.10 35.69 -6.27
C SER A 769 -0.47 35.80 -7.76
N ALA A 770 -1.60 36.45 -8.07
CA ALA A 770 -2.09 36.63 -9.44
C ALA A 770 -1.28 37.64 -10.27
N ALA A 771 -0.62 38.60 -9.62
CA ALA A 771 0.14 39.68 -10.28
C ALA A 771 1.61 39.32 -10.54
N LEU A 772 2.14 38.30 -9.85
CA LEU A 772 3.55 37.90 -9.92
C LEU A 772 4.01 37.56 -11.34
N LYS A 773 3.12 36.94 -12.12
CA LYS A 773 3.36 36.55 -13.51
C LYS A 773 3.60 37.74 -14.42
N SER A 774 2.64 38.68 -14.46
CA SER A 774 2.77 39.92 -15.23
C SER A 774 4.03 40.68 -14.83
N ARG A 775 4.30 40.74 -13.53
CA ARG A 775 5.42 41.51 -13.00
C ARG A 775 6.79 40.92 -13.36
N ILE A 776 6.92 39.60 -13.43
CA ILE A 776 8.14 38.91 -13.88
C ILE A 776 8.32 39.10 -15.39
N LYS A 777 7.24 39.03 -16.18
CA LYS A 777 7.27 39.26 -17.63
C LYS A 777 7.73 40.67 -18.00
N GLU A 778 7.31 41.69 -17.24
CA GLU A 778 7.76 43.08 -17.44
C GLU A 778 9.28 43.26 -17.28
N LEU A 779 9.98 42.39 -16.56
CA LEU A 779 11.43 42.53 -16.29
C LEU A 779 12.32 42.15 -17.47
N ILE A 780 11.79 41.41 -18.43
CA ILE A 780 12.52 40.87 -19.59
C ILE A 780 12.23 41.61 -20.90
N GLY A 781 11.35 42.62 -20.86
CA GLY A 781 11.01 43.50 -21.97
C GLY A 781 10.20 42.78 -23.04
#